data_AF-A0A7Z0WQJ3-F1
#
_entry.id   AF-A0A7Z0WQJ3-F1
#
_cell.length_a   1.000
_cell.length_b   1.000
_cell.length_c   1.000
_cell.angle_alpha   90.00
_cell.angle_beta   90.00
_cell.angle_gamma   90.00
#
_symmetry.space_group_name_H-M   'P 1'
#
loop_
_entity.id
_entity.type
_entity.pdbx_description
1 polymer ?
#
loop_
_entity_poly.entity_id
_entity_poly.type
_entity_poly.pdbx_seq_one_letter_code
_entity_poly.pdbx_strand_id
1 'polypeptide(L)'
;MGALPVIAAVGALTLATPVVAVPLRSDADAAAPAVLDVPGMDAQSVDRFLELYEKIKDPANGYFSDHDPPVPYHSVETLIVEAPDYGHVTTSEAFSYWVWLEAQYGRVTGEWDRFNEAWASMEKHIIPEANEQPGNSGYNPNDPATYAPEHDTPQEYPAQLDFDVPVGQDPIADELSGTYGNDDIYGMHWLLDVDNRYGYGNCGDGTSSPAYINTFQRGPEESTWETVPHPSCDTFAHGGPNGYIDLFVGDQQYARQWRYTNAPDADARAVQAAYWALTWATAQGNQGQISDTVAKAAKMGDYLRYSMYDKYFKRVGNCVGPDTCPGGTGKNSAHYLMSWYYAWGGGADGGWAWRIGSSPSHFGYQNPMAAWALSSVDQLKPRSPSAAGDWDTSLDRQLEFYRWLQSAEGGIAGGATNSWNGRYDQPPTGHSTFYGLYYDWQPVYHDPPSNRWFGMQTWSMQRMAELYYATSNADAGALLDKWVDWAMANTTVDPAAGTWQVPAELGWSGQPDTWDPANPGGNAGLHVEVTSRNQDLGVTAALARTLMYYAAESGDTDAQQMAGDLLEAMWANQDDLGISVEEQRADYSRFGDEVYVPQGWTGTMPNGDQIENGATFTSLRSWYADDPDYPQVEAYVNGEGPAPTFRYHRFWAQADIAMAMADFGLLFD
;
A
#
# COMPACT_ATOMS: atom_id res chain seq x y z
N MET A 1 5.92 3.41 72.50
CA MET A 1 6.78 4.45 71.90
C MET A 1 8.11 3.82 71.56
N GLY A 2 8.52 3.88 70.29
CA GLY A 2 9.93 3.77 69.90
C GLY A 2 10.42 2.41 69.40
N ALA A 3 10.73 2.40 68.10
CA ALA A 3 11.75 1.61 67.41
C ALA A 3 11.49 0.12 67.09
N LEU A 4 11.17 -0.12 65.82
CA LEU A 4 11.28 -1.36 65.02
C LEU A 4 12.31 -1.08 63.89
N PRO A 5 12.85 -2.09 63.17
CA PRO A 5 14.23 -2.49 63.38
C PRO A 5 15.09 -2.56 62.10
N VAL A 6 16.39 -2.75 62.34
CA VAL A 6 17.37 -3.64 61.69
C VAL A 6 17.12 -4.13 60.26
N ILE A 7 18.14 -3.82 59.44
CA ILE A 7 18.50 -4.29 58.11
C ILE A 7 18.62 -5.82 58.02
N ALA A 8 18.05 -6.41 56.97
CA ALA A 8 18.53 -7.64 56.36
C ALA A 8 18.33 -7.58 54.84
N ALA A 9 19.44 -7.67 54.10
CA ALA A 9 19.46 -7.81 52.65
C ALA A 9 19.11 -9.25 52.26
N VAL A 10 18.25 -9.41 51.26
CA VAL A 10 18.08 -10.65 50.50
C VAL A 10 18.04 -10.26 49.01
N GLY A 11 18.97 -10.83 48.23
CA GLY A 11 19.08 -10.61 46.80
C GLY A 11 17.93 -11.23 46.02
N ALA A 12 17.50 -10.52 44.98
CA ALA A 12 16.66 -11.06 43.91
C ALA A 12 17.56 -11.49 42.76
N LEU A 13 17.51 -12.79 42.46
CA LEU A 13 18.10 -13.41 41.28
C LEU A 13 17.20 -13.06 40.08
N THR A 14 17.62 -12.12 39.23
CA THR A 14 17.01 -11.91 37.91
C THR A 14 17.67 -12.87 36.92
N LEU A 15 16.92 -13.89 36.49
CA LEU A 15 17.27 -14.70 35.33
C LEU A 15 17.02 -13.86 34.07
N ALA A 16 18.04 -13.14 33.63
CA ALA A 16 18.10 -12.61 32.28
C ALA A 16 18.46 -13.78 31.34
N THR A 17 17.53 -14.18 30.49
CA THR A 17 17.84 -14.98 29.30
C THR A 17 18.74 -14.15 28.39
N PRO A 18 19.84 -14.69 27.86
CA PRO A 18 20.68 -13.96 26.93
C PRO A 18 19.90 -13.72 25.64
N VAL A 19 19.72 -12.45 25.28
CA VAL A 19 19.37 -12.02 23.93
C VAL A 19 20.54 -12.43 23.05
N VAL A 20 20.31 -13.41 22.18
CA VAL A 20 21.26 -13.78 21.14
C VAL A 20 21.09 -12.76 20.02
N ALA A 21 22.06 -11.87 19.85
CA ALA A 21 22.18 -11.07 18.65
C ALA A 21 22.38 -12.03 17.47
N VAL A 22 21.43 -12.06 16.54
CA VAL A 22 21.63 -12.65 15.23
C VAL A 22 21.88 -11.46 14.30
N PRO A 23 23.12 -11.19 13.86
CA PRO A 23 23.34 -10.21 12.82
C PRO A 23 22.65 -10.69 11.55
N LEU A 24 22.19 -9.77 10.70
CA LEU A 24 22.00 -10.06 9.28
C LEU A 24 23.29 -10.73 8.81
N ARG A 25 23.20 -12.02 8.48
CA ARG A 25 24.35 -12.78 8.01
C ARG A 25 24.78 -12.15 6.69
N SER A 26 25.87 -11.39 6.71
CA SER A 26 26.67 -11.20 5.51
C SER A 26 27.30 -12.55 5.21
N ASP A 27 26.61 -13.36 4.41
CA ASP A 27 27.04 -14.69 4.03
C ASP A 27 28.13 -14.64 2.94
N ALA A 28 29.06 -13.68 3.03
CA ALA A 28 30.23 -13.60 2.16
C ALA A 28 31.14 -14.86 2.23
N ASP A 29 30.91 -15.72 3.24
CA ASP A 29 31.59 -17.01 3.44
C ASP A 29 30.61 -18.22 3.56
N ALA A 30 29.30 -18.06 3.33
CA ALA A 30 28.39 -19.23 3.31
C ALA A 30 28.39 -19.90 1.93
N ALA A 31 28.24 -21.22 1.92
CA ALA A 31 27.98 -21.93 0.68
C ALA A 31 26.67 -21.39 0.06
N ALA A 32 26.66 -21.20 -1.27
CA ALA A 32 25.45 -20.83 -2.00
C ALA A 32 24.27 -21.73 -1.56
N PRO A 33 23.06 -21.17 -1.38
CA PRO A 33 21.93 -21.93 -0.89
C PRO A 33 21.67 -23.12 -1.82
N ALA A 34 21.26 -24.24 -1.25
CA ALA A 34 20.88 -25.40 -2.05
C ALA A 34 19.54 -25.09 -2.75
N VAL A 35 19.57 -24.97 -4.07
CA VAL A 35 18.36 -24.83 -4.90
C VAL A 35 17.60 -26.16 -4.88
N LEU A 36 16.28 -26.10 -4.68
CA LEU A 36 15.42 -27.27 -4.77
C LEU A 36 15.34 -27.76 -6.21
N ASP A 37 15.48 -29.07 -6.41
CA ASP A 37 15.30 -29.71 -7.72
C ASP A 37 13.80 -29.82 -8.03
N VAL A 38 13.30 -28.90 -8.85
CA VAL A 38 11.91 -28.88 -9.32
C VAL A 38 11.87 -29.40 -10.76
N PRO A 39 11.13 -30.49 -11.06
CA PRO A 39 10.99 -30.98 -12.43
C PRO A 39 10.39 -29.92 -13.35
N GLY A 40 11.03 -29.68 -14.51
CA GLY A 40 10.61 -28.66 -15.47
C GLY A 40 11.10 -27.25 -15.14
N MET A 41 12.02 -27.09 -14.20
CA MET A 41 12.56 -25.78 -13.85
C MET A 41 13.55 -25.27 -14.90
N ASP A 42 13.35 -24.04 -15.39
CA ASP A 42 14.42 -23.28 -16.06
C ASP A 42 15.43 -22.77 -15.02
N ALA A 43 16.56 -23.47 -14.93
CA ALA A 43 17.63 -23.16 -14.00
C ALA A 43 18.21 -21.76 -14.21
N GLN A 44 18.21 -21.23 -15.45
CA GLN A 44 18.78 -19.91 -15.71
C GLN A 44 17.97 -18.82 -15.00
N SER A 45 16.64 -18.83 -15.13
CA SER A 45 15.78 -17.83 -14.48
C SER A 45 15.82 -17.93 -12.95
N VAL A 46 15.95 -19.14 -12.39
CA VAL A 46 16.12 -19.32 -10.94
C VAL A 46 17.48 -18.81 -10.46
N ASP A 47 18.55 -19.03 -11.20
CA ASP A 47 19.88 -18.46 -10.88
C ASP A 47 19.83 -16.92 -10.92
N ARG A 48 19.11 -16.34 -11.89
CA ARG A 48 18.90 -14.89 -11.99
C ARG A 48 18.12 -14.31 -10.81
N PHE A 49 17.10 -15.03 -10.34
CA PHE A 49 16.39 -14.67 -9.11
C PHE A 49 17.36 -14.60 -7.93
N LEU A 50 18.18 -15.63 -7.72
CA LEU A 50 19.12 -15.66 -6.60
C LEU A 50 20.19 -14.58 -6.71
N GLU A 51 20.70 -14.31 -7.91
CA GLU A 51 21.67 -13.22 -8.12
C GLU A 51 21.06 -11.84 -7.75
N LEU A 52 19.85 -11.55 -8.21
CA LEU A 52 19.20 -10.27 -7.88
C LEU A 52 18.80 -10.22 -6.40
N TYR A 53 18.34 -11.34 -5.83
CA TYR A 53 18.05 -11.46 -4.41
C TYR A 53 19.29 -11.14 -3.56
N GLU A 54 20.45 -11.72 -3.88
CA GLU A 54 21.70 -11.41 -3.16
C GLU A 54 22.07 -9.92 -3.27
N LYS A 55 21.88 -9.27 -4.43
CA LYS A 55 22.07 -7.82 -4.55
C LYS A 55 21.11 -7.02 -3.66
N ILE A 56 19.85 -7.43 -3.57
CA ILE A 56 18.85 -6.77 -2.71
C ILE A 56 19.19 -6.96 -1.23
N LYS A 57 19.70 -8.13 -0.85
CA LYS A 57 20.01 -8.47 0.56
C LYS A 57 21.41 -8.05 1.00
N ASP A 58 22.31 -7.71 0.08
CA ASP A 58 23.66 -7.22 0.42
C ASP A 58 23.56 -5.87 1.17
N PRO A 59 23.99 -5.79 2.45
CA PRO A 59 23.98 -4.54 3.18
C PRO A 59 24.79 -3.42 2.51
N ALA A 60 25.76 -3.75 1.64
CA ALA A 60 26.53 -2.76 0.89
C ALA A 60 25.69 -2.02 -0.17
N ASN A 61 24.57 -2.61 -0.61
CA ASN A 61 23.68 -2.05 -1.62
C ASN A 61 22.57 -1.18 -1.02
N GLY A 62 22.43 -1.12 0.31
CA GLY A 62 21.66 -0.08 0.98
C GLY A 62 20.13 -0.16 0.85
N TYR A 63 19.55 -1.30 0.45
CA TYR A 63 18.08 -1.47 0.39
C TYR A 63 17.39 -1.46 1.76
N PHE A 64 18.13 -1.78 2.82
CA PHE A 64 17.62 -1.92 4.18
C PHE A 64 18.38 -0.99 5.12
N SER A 65 17.67 -0.49 6.12
CA SER A 65 18.28 0.19 7.27
C SER A 65 18.97 -0.78 8.23
N ASP A 66 19.71 -0.23 9.20
CA ASP A 66 20.45 -0.96 10.22
C ASP A 66 19.63 -1.31 11.48
N HIS A 67 18.30 -1.07 11.45
CA HIS A 67 17.38 -1.49 12.50
C HIS A 67 17.46 -3.02 12.72
N ASP A 68 17.10 -3.47 13.92
CA ASP A 68 17.01 -4.90 14.24
C ASP A 68 15.60 -5.24 14.75
N PRO A 69 14.76 -5.96 14.00
CA PRO A 69 14.98 -6.41 12.61
C PRO A 69 15.09 -5.25 11.60
N PRO A 70 15.67 -5.45 10.40
CA PRO A 70 15.88 -4.37 9.43
C PRO A 70 14.58 -3.91 8.78
N VAL A 71 14.55 -2.67 8.30
CA VAL A 71 13.41 -2.06 7.60
C VAL A 71 13.83 -1.72 6.17
N PRO A 72 13.11 -2.19 5.13
CA PRO A 72 13.41 -1.81 3.75
C PRO A 72 13.12 -0.32 3.55
N TYR A 73 13.93 0.37 2.76
CA TYR A 73 13.57 1.71 2.27
C TYR A 73 12.62 1.62 1.07
N HIS A 74 12.01 2.74 0.67
CA HIS A 74 11.30 2.83 -0.61
C HIS A 74 12.25 2.63 -1.79
N SER A 75 13.43 3.26 -1.73
CA SER A 75 14.50 3.12 -2.72
C SER A 75 15.88 3.26 -2.09
N VAL A 76 16.90 2.74 -2.76
CA VAL A 76 18.31 2.97 -2.39
C VAL A 76 18.68 4.45 -2.52
N GLU A 77 18.22 5.11 -3.58
CA GLU A 77 18.42 6.54 -3.76
C GLU A 77 17.51 7.33 -2.83
N THR A 78 18.02 8.44 -2.31
CA THR A 78 17.33 9.29 -1.33
C THR A 78 16.44 10.35 -1.98
N LEU A 79 16.87 10.94 -3.10
CA LEU A 79 16.08 11.91 -3.85
C LEU A 79 15.08 11.24 -4.79
N ILE A 80 13.87 11.00 -4.27
CA ILE A 80 12.72 10.52 -5.04
C ILE A 80 11.41 11.07 -4.47
N VAL A 81 10.49 11.49 -5.33
CA VAL A 81 9.17 12.03 -4.95
C VAL A 81 8.12 11.47 -5.91
N GLU A 82 7.15 10.68 -5.43
CA GLU A 82 6.14 10.06 -6.29
C GLU A 82 4.87 9.59 -5.56
N ALA A 83 5.03 9.12 -4.32
CA ALA A 83 3.96 8.87 -3.36
C ALA A 83 4.52 9.11 -1.94
N PRO A 84 5.60 8.41 -1.52
CA PRO A 84 6.53 9.01 -0.57
C PRO A 84 7.26 10.18 -1.25
N ASP A 85 7.74 11.10 -0.41
CA ASP A 85 8.43 12.32 -0.83
C ASP A 85 9.92 12.32 -0.49
N TYR A 86 10.45 11.16 -0.10
CA TYR A 86 11.85 10.87 0.21
C TYR A 86 12.13 9.37 0.10
N GLY A 87 13.29 8.97 -0.42
CA GLY A 87 13.57 7.56 -0.73
C GLY A 87 13.83 6.66 0.47
N HIS A 88 14.32 7.22 1.59
CA HIS A 88 14.50 6.49 2.84
C HIS A 88 13.30 6.62 3.80
N VAL A 89 12.19 7.18 3.32
CA VAL A 89 10.88 6.79 3.85
C VAL A 89 10.58 5.37 3.35
N THR A 90 9.76 4.62 4.07
CA THR A 90 9.25 3.33 3.61
C THR A 90 7.75 3.26 3.73
N THR A 91 7.17 2.24 3.11
CA THR A 91 5.75 2.05 3.01
C THR A 91 5.34 0.64 3.44
N SER A 92 4.08 0.50 3.86
CA SER A 92 3.44 -0.82 3.98
C SER A 92 3.54 -1.64 2.69
N GLU A 93 3.54 -0.98 1.52
CA GLU A 93 3.83 -1.59 0.23
C GLU A 93 5.21 -2.25 0.20
N ALA A 94 6.28 -1.53 0.55
CA ALA A 94 7.63 -2.08 0.57
C ALA A 94 7.74 -3.30 1.52
N PHE A 95 7.12 -3.25 2.70
CA PHE A 95 7.03 -4.41 3.60
C PHE A 95 6.29 -5.59 2.95
N SER A 96 5.15 -5.34 2.30
CA SER A 96 4.38 -6.40 1.63
C SER A 96 5.15 -7.06 0.48
N TYR A 97 5.92 -6.28 -0.29
CA TYR A 97 6.84 -6.80 -1.31
C TYR A 97 8.00 -7.59 -0.70
N TRP A 98 8.53 -7.16 0.44
CA TRP A 98 9.59 -7.88 1.13
C TRP A 98 9.11 -9.24 1.63
N VAL A 99 7.95 -9.29 2.30
CA VAL A 99 7.32 -10.56 2.71
C VAL A 99 7.13 -11.51 1.53
N TRP A 100 6.73 -10.97 0.36
CA TRP A 100 6.57 -11.77 -0.85
C TRP A 100 7.90 -12.27 -1.44
N LEU A 101 8.92 -11.42 -1.47
CA LEU A 101 10.27 -11.79 -1.89
C LEU A 101 10.82 -12.96 -1.07
N GLU A 102 10.63 -12.93 0.26
CA GLU A 102 11.08 -14.02 1.14
C GLU A 102 10.22 -15.28 1.01
N ALA A 103 8.93 -15.16 0.67
CA ALA A 103 8.11 -16.31 0.32
C ALA A 103 8.61 -17.01 -0.96
N GLN A 104 9.02 -16.22 -1.96
CA GLN A 104 9.63 -16.73 -3.19
C GLN A 104 11.01 -17.37 -2.92
N TYR A 105 11.81 -16.78 -2.04
CA TYR A 105 13.07 -17.37 -1.59
C TYR A 105 12.83 -18.75 -0.97
N GLY A 106 11.87 -18.86 -0.04
CA GLY A 106 11.46 -20.13 0.55
C GLY A 106 10.95 -21.15 -0.49
N ARG A 107 10.27 -20.71 -1.55
CA ARG A 107 9.86 -21.57 -2.68
C ARG A 107 11.07 -22.19 -3.39
N VAL A 108 12.11 -21.39 -3.64
CA VAL A 108 13.31 -21.79 -4.40
C VAL A 108 14.28 -22.63 -3.56
N THR A 109 14.47 -22.28 -2.29
CA THR A 109 15.54 -22.87 -1.44
C THR A 109 15.02 -23.84 -0.39
N GLY A 110 13.73 -23.73 -0.02
CA GLY A 110 13.15 -24.43 1.12
C GLY A 110 13.49 -23.81 2.48
N GLU A 111 14.16 -22.65 2.51
CA GLU A 111 14.50 -21.92 3.73
C GLU A 111 13.42 -20.88 4.08
N TRP A 112 12.65 -21.15 5.13
CA TRP A 112 11.47 -20.34 5.49
C TRP A 112 11.68 -19.36 6.65
N ASP A 113 12.83 -19.39 7.32
CA ASP A 113 13.11 -18.49 8.45
C ASP A 113 13.06 -17.02 8.01
N ARG A 114 13.54 -16.70 6.80
CA ARG A 114 13.54 -15.34 6.25
C ARG A 114 12.13 -14.77 6.05
N PHE A 115 11.17 -15.60 5.68
CA PHE A 115 9.76 -15.22 5.58
C PHE A 115 9.19 -14.82 6.95
N ASN A 116 9.54 -15.58 8.00
CA ASN A 116 9.13 -15.27 9.37
C ASN A 116 9.83 -13.99 9.89
N GLU A 117 11.10 -13.77 9.54
CA GLU A 117 11.87 -12.57 9.91
C GLU A 117 11.30 -11.30 9.26
N ALA A 118 10.96 -11.35 7.96
CA ALA A 118 10.29 -10.23 7.28
C ALA A 118 8.96 -9.87 7.95
N TRP A 119 8.16 -10.86 8.32
CA TRP A 119 6.92 -10.63 9.04
C TRP A 119 7.15 -10.06 10.45
N ALA A 120 8.16 -10.55 11.17
CA ALA A 120 8.50 -10.04 12.49
C ALA A 120 8.98 -8.58 12.45
N SER A 121 9.71 -8.19 11.40
CA SER A 121 10.07 -6.79 11.16
C SER A 121 8.84 -5.92 10.91
N MET A 122 7.93 -6.39 10.04
CA MET A 122 6.66 -5.70 9.75
C MET A 122 5.82 -5.50 11.03
N GLU A 123 5.63 -6.56 11.83
CA GLU A 123 4.91 -6.45 13.11
C GLU A 123 5.54 -5.47 14.09
N LYS A 124 6.88 -5.40 14.13
CA LYS A 124 7.59 -4.53 15.08
C LYS A 124 7.54 -3.06 14.69
N HIS A 125 7.68 -2.76 13.40
CA HIS A 125 8.03 -1.40 12.97
C HIS A 125 6.89 -0.65 12.31
N ILE A 126 5.94 -1.33 11.65
CA ILE A 126 4.90 -0.67 10.87
C ILE A 126 3.48 -0.98 11.32
N ILE A 127 3.27 -2.02 12.13
CA ILE A 127 1.99 -2.24 12.83
C ILE A 127 2.10 -1.57 14.21
N PRO A 128 1.30 -0.52 14.50
CA PRO A 128 1.40 0.17 15.78
C PRO A 128 1.20 -0.77 16.98
N GLU A 129 2.11 -0.74 17.95
CA GLU A 129 1.98 -1.52 19.19
C GLU A 129 0.95 -0.90 20.15
N ALA A 130 0.54 -1.62 21.19
CA ALA A 130 -0.50 -1.16 22.14
C ALA A 130 -0.19 0.18 22.84
N ASN A 131 1.11 0.50 23.02
CA ASN A 131 1.56 1.79 23.56
C ASN A 131 1.58 2.92 22.52
N GLU A 132 1.50 2.59 21.24
CA GLU A 132 1.50 3.53 20.11
C GLU A 132 0.07 3.86 19.66
N GLN A 133 -0.89 2.96 19.90
CA GLN A 133 -2.33 3.18 19.71
C GLN A 133 -3.14 3.08 21.04
N PRO A 134 -2.79 3.84 22.10
CA PRO A 134 -3.45 3.72 23.39
C PRO A 134 -4.88 4.26 23.37
N GLY A 135 -5.78 3.62 24.12
CA GLY A 135 -7.14 4.14 24.32
C GLY A 135 -8.20 3.60 23.37
N ASN A 136 -7.86 2.63 22.50
CA ASN A 136 -8.85 1.90 21.69
C ASN A 136 -10.02 1.33 22.50
N SER A 137 -9.82 0.96 23.78
CA SER A 137 -10.90 0.52 24.68
C SER A 137 -11.98 1.57 24.98
N GLY A 138 -11.71 2.84 24.68
CA GLY A 138 -12.67 3.95 24.77
C GLY A 138 -13.45 4.20 23.48
N TYR A 139 -13.17 3.45 22.39
CA TYR A 139 -13.88 3.54 21.13
C TYR A 139 -15.35 3.15 21.28
N ASN A 140 -16.25 3.88 20.60
CA ASN A 140 -17.68 3.58 20.59
C ASN A 140 -18.13 3.13 19.19
N PRO A 141 -18.41 1.83 18.96
CA PRO A 141 -18.86 1.35 17.66
C PRO A 141 -20.20 1.93 17.17
N ASN A 142 -21.00 2.53 18.07
CA ASN A 142 -22.25 3.20 17.70
C ASN A 142 -22.06 4.66 17.29
N ASP A 143 -20.86 5.21 17.49
CA ASP A 143 -20.45 6.57 17.15
C ASP A 143 -18.98 6.55 16.73
N PRO A 144 -18.68 5.93 15.56
CA PRO A 144 -17.33 5.53 15.20
C PRO A 144 -16.42 6.72 14.85
N ALA A 145 -16.96 7.85 14.40
CA ALA A 145 -16.22 9.06 14.08
C ALA A 145 -17.18 10.24 13.92
N THR A 146 -16.68 11.48 14.05
CA THR A 146 -17.42 12.69 13.66
C THR A 146 -17.13 13.02 12.20
N TYR A 147 -18.16 13.40 11.44
CA TYR A 147 -18.02 13.75 10.02
C TYR A 147 -17.23 15.06 9.82
N ALA A 148 -16.32 15.05 8.85
CA ALA A 148 -15.81 16.22 8.15
C ALA A 148 -15.93 16.00 6.63
N PRO A 149 -16.37 17.02 5.86
CA PRO A 149 -16.39 16.95 4.40
C PRO A 149 -14.97 16.94 3.83
N GLU A 150 -14.74 16.19 2.76
CA GLU A 150 -13.58 16.47 1.91
C GLU A 150 -13.86 17.69 1.03
N HIS A 151 -12.81 18.44 0.76
CA HIS A 151 -12.81 19.57 -0.17
C HIS A 151 -11.95 19.26 -1.39
N ASP A 152 -12.19 20.01 -2.48
CA ASP A 152 -11.60 19.70 -3.78
C ASP A 152 -10.13 20.16 -3.83
N THR A 153 -9.77 21.25 -3.16
CA THR A 153 -8.40 21.79 -3.16
C THR A 153 -7.81 22.00 -1.76
N PRO A 154 -6.46 21.99 -1.61
CA PRO A 154 -5.81 22.19 -0.31
C PRO A 154 -6.18 23.51 0.39
N GLN A 155 -6.54 24.54 -0.37
CA GLN A 155 -6.88 25.88 0.13
C GLN A 155 -8.17 25.94 0.95
N GLU A 156 -9.01 24.90 0.83
CA GLU A 156 -10.29 24.80 1.52
C GLU A 156 -10.16 24.13 2.91
N TYR A 157 -8.97 23.64 3.26
CA TYR A 157 -8.66 23.05 4.56
C TYR A 157 -8.14 24.11 5.55
N PRO A 158 -8.39 23.95 6.86
CA PRO A 158 -8.90 22.75 7.55
C PRO A 158 -10.41 22.49 7.34
N ALA A 159 -10.78 21.22 7.17
CA ALA A 159 -12.17 20.78 7.01
C ALA A 159 -12.89 20.77 8.36
N GLN A 160 -13.97 21.54 8.49
CA GLN A 160 -14.69 21.70 9.76
C GLN A 160 -15.46 20.43 10.14
N LEU A 161 -15.25 19.93 11.36
CA LEU A 161 -16.08 18.86 11.94
C LEU A 161 -17.53 19.33 12.06
N ASP A 162 -18.44 18.49 11.62
CA ASP A 162 -19.89 18.66 11.74
C ASP A 162 -20.48 17.54 12.59
N PHE A 163 -20.94 17.92 13.78
CA PHE A 163 -21.49 17.02 14.78
C PHE A 163 -22.98 16.71 14.56
N ASP A 164 -23.66 17.41 13.65
CA ASP A 164 -25.08 17.20 13.34
C ASP A 164 -25.27 16.15 12.22
N VAL A 165 -24.23 15.89 11.41
CA VAL A 165 -24.27 14.88 10.35
C VAL A 165 -24.26 13.46 10.93
N PRO A 166 -25.25 12.62 10.62
CA PRO A 166 -25.34 11.29 11.22
C PRO A 166 -24.27 10.35 10.66
N VAL A 167 -23.60 9.58 11.52
CA VAL A 167 -22.71 8.49 11.12
C VAL A 167 -23.37 7.12 11.35
N GLY A 168 -22.86 6.08 10.71
CA GLY A 168 -23.36 4.72 10.91
C GLY A 168 -22.76 4.01 12.11
N GLN A 169 -23.12 2.74 12.26
CA GLN A 169 -22.51 1.84 13.25
C GLN A 169 -21.37 1.05 12.62
N ASP A 170 -20.29 0.85 13.36
CA ASP A 170 -19.23 -0.12 13.07
C ASP A 170 -19.69 -1.51 13.56
N PRO A 171 -19.94 -2.47 12.65
CA PRO A 171 -20.48 -3.77 13.02
C PRO A 171 -19.41 -4.83 13.32
N ILE A 172 -18.12 -4.52 13.20
CA ILE A 172 -17.03 -5.50 13.33
C ILE A 172 -16.11 -5.26 14.53
N ALA A 173 -16.10 -4.07 15.14
CA ALA A 173 -15.24 -3.78 16.30
C ALA A 173 -15.42 -4.76 17.47
N ASP A 174 -16.65 -4.98 17.93
CA ASP A 174 -16.94 -5.90 19.04
C ASP A 174 -16.60 -7.36 18.69
N GLU A 175 -16.77 -7.74 17.42
CA GLU A 175 -16.43 -9.07 16.91
C GLU A 175 -14.91 -9.30 16.93
N LEU A 176 -14.14 -8.32 16.44
CA LEU A 176 -12.68 -8.35 16.43
C LEU A 176 -12.14 -8.39 17.87
N SER A 177 -12.63 -7.50 18.74
CA SER A 177 -12.23 -7.46 20.14
C SER A 177 -12.54 -8.77 20.87
N GLY A 178 -13.73 -9.34 20.67
CA GLY A 178 -14.09 -10.64 21.22
C GLY A 178 -13.22 -11.80 20.70
N THR A 179 -12.73 -11.70 19.46
CA THR A 179 -11.90 -12.74 18.82
C THR A 179 -10.44 -12.70 19.27
N TYR A 180 -9.89 -11.49 19.40
CA TYR A 180 -8.45 -11.25 19.66
C TYR A 180 -8.13 -10.78 21.09
N GLY A 181 -9.16 -10.51 21.89
CA GLY A 181 -9.04 -10.21 23.32
C GLY A 181 -8.49 -8.83 23.65
N ASN A 182 -8.48 -7.91 22.69
CA ASN A 182 -8.06 -6.52 22.82
C ASN A 182 -8.70 -5.68 21.72
N ASP A 183 -8.72 -4.36 21.91
CA ASP A 183 -9.36 -3.42 20.98
C ASP A 183 -8.38 -2.84 19.94
N ASP A 184 -7.10 -3.23 19.97
CA ASP A 184 -6.08 -2.67 19.07
C ASP A 184 -6.25 -3.18 17.63
N ILE A 185 -5.86 -2.35 16.68
CA ILE A 185 -5.89 -2.68 15.25
C ILE A 185 -4.60 -3.41 14.86
N TYR A 186 -4.75 -4.57 14.21
CA TYR A 186 -3.63 -5.31 13.63
C TYR A 186 -3.62 -5.13 12.11
N GLY A 187 -3.08 -4.00 11.68
CA GLY A 187 -2.90 -3.62 10.29
C GLY A 187 -1.78 -2.60 10.17
N MET A 188 -1.11 -2.56 9.02
CA MET A 188 0.05 -1.68 8.84
C MET A 188 -0.40 -0.21 8.79
N HIS A 189 0.35 0.69 9.42
CA HIS A 189 0.35 2.08 8.99
C HIS A 189 1.01 2.17 7.61
N TRP A 190 0.63 3.14 6.78
CA TRP A 190 1.11 3.15 5.40
C TRP A 190 2.52 3.72 5.22
N LEU A 191 3.02 4.61 6.10
CA LEU A 191 4.25 5.39 5.88
C LEU A 191 5.13 5.50 7.13
N LEU A 192 6.44 5.30 6.98
CA LEU A 192 7.43 5.49 8.04
C LEU A 192 8.62 6.29 7.55
N ASP A 193 9.09 7.24 8.35
CA ASP A 193 10.40 7.84 8.18
C ASP A 193 11.46 6.94 8.84
N VAL A 194 12.16 6.15 8.03
CA VAL A 194 13.03 5.07 8.54
C VAL A 194 14.25 5.63 9.26
N ASP A 195 14.86 6.70 8.73
CA ASP A 195 16.07 7.29 9.30
C ASP A 195 15.78 8.49 10.21
N ASN A 196 14.50 8.75 10.48
CA ASN A 196 14.03 9.94 11.19
C ASN A 196 14.58 11.24 10.55
N ARG A 197 14.59 11.29 9.21
CA ARG A 197 15.08 12.43 8.43
C ARG A 197 14.28 13.70 8.70
N TYR A 198 12.96 13.57 8.87
CA TYR A 198 12.09 14.68 9.25
C TYR A 198 12.32 15.12 10.69
N GLY A 199 12.82 14.23 11.57
CA GLY A 199 13.18 14.55 12.94
C GLY A 199 12.02 14.54 13.93
N TYR A 200 10.90 13.89 13.60
CA TYR A 200 9.75 13.77 14.50
C TYR A 200 10.01 12.79 15.64
N GLY A 201 10.67 11.66 15.33
CA GLY A 201 10.72 10.49 16.19
C GLY A 201 9.33 9.96 16.59
N ASN A 202 9.29 9.10 17.60
CA ASN A 202 8.04 8.53 18.07
C ASN A 202 7.37 9.47 19.08
N CYS A 203 6.14 9.90 18.79
CA CYS A 203 5.37 10.85 19.59
C CYS A 203 6.11 12.17 19.90
N GLY A 204 6.94 12.66 18.97
CA GLY A 204 7.64 13.93 19.11
C GLY A 204 8.88 13.88 20.01
N ASP A 205 9.46 12.69 20.24
CA ASP A 205 10.72 12.58 20.99
C ASP A 205 11.94 13.08 20.21
N GLY A 206 11.80 13.29 18.90
CA GLY A 206 12.81 13.81 17.99
C GLY A 206 13.98 12.87 17.69
N THR A 207 13.96 11.63 18.17
CA THR A 207 15.12 10.73 18.10
C THR A 207 14.82 9.29 17.71
N SER A 208 13.65 8.73 18.04
CA SER A 208 13.35 7.34 17.73
C SER A 208 13.15 7.10 16.23
N SER A 209 13.47 5.91 15.75
CA SER A 209 13.31 5.50 14.37
C SER A 209 12.97 4.00 14.27
N PRO A 210 12.21 3.55 13.26
CA PRO A 210 11.46 4.37 12.30
C PRO A 210 10.39 5.22 13.00
N ALA A 211 10.07 6.38 12.43
CA ALA A 211 9.05 7.28 12.95
C ALA A 211 7.76 7.17 12.12
N TYR A 212 6.62 6.98 12.79
CA TYR A 212 5.31 7.01 12.14
C TYR A 212 4.96 8.44 11.70
N ILE A 213 4.84 8.63 10.39
CA ILE A 213 4.53 9.92 9.76
C ILE A 213 3.38 9.78 8.77
N ASN A 214 2.76 10.90 8.41
CA ASN A 214 1.78 10.94 7.35
C ASN A 214 1.92 12.25 6.53
N THR A 215 1.30 12.28 5.35
CA THR A 215 1.38 13.40 4.40
C THR A 215 -0.02 13.80 3.93
N PHE A 216 -0.64 13.00 3.07
CA PHE A 216 -1.92 13.30 2.42
C PHE A 216 -3.08 13.45 3.43
N GLN A 217 -3.71 14.63 3.44
CA GLN A 217 -4.84 14.97 4.32
C GLN A 217 -5.82 15.97 3.69
N ARG A 218 -5.52 16.55 2.52
CA ARG A 218 -6.22 17.74 2.00
C ARG A 218 -6.82 17.58 0.61
N GLY A 219 -7.48 16.44 0.39
CA GLY A 219 -8.37 16.21 -0.74
C GLY A 219 -7.65 15.83 -2.04
N PRO A 220 -8.41 15.73 -3.14
CA PRO A 220 -7.96 15.06 -4.36
C PRO A 220 -6.92 15.86 -5.16
N GLU A 221 -6.85 17.18 -4.99
CA GLU A 221 -5.83 18.02 -5.64
C GLU A 221 -4.59 18.23 -4.74
N GLU A 222 -4.47 17.56 -3.58
CA GLU A 222 -3.21 17.56 -2.82
C GLU A 222 -2.26 16.51 -3.41
N SER A 223 -1.40 16.92 -4.35
CA SER A 223 -0.33 16.05 -4.85
C SER A 223 0.76 15.83 -3.79
N THR A 224 1.67 14.89 -4.03
CA THR A 224 2.85 14.63 -3.17
C THR A 224 3.67 15.91 -2.93
N TRP A 225 3.68 16.82 -3.90
CA TRP A 225 4.40 18.10 -3.87
C TRP A 225 3.77 19.14 -2.93
N GLU A 226 2.50 18.95 -2.57
CA GLU A 226 1.71 19.97 -1.88
C GLU A 226 1.53 19.65 -0.40
N THR A 227 2.04 18.53 0.08
CA THR A 227 1.84 18.05 1.46
C THR A 227 2.71 18.79 2.50
N VAL A 228 2.20 18.84 3.73
CA VAL A 228 2.98 19.15 4.94
C VAL A 228 3.17 17.84 5.73
N PRO A 229 4.36 17.19 5.66
CA PRO A 229 4.63 15.96 6.39
C PRO A 229 4.49 16.18 7.88
N HIS A 230 3.88 15.25 8.60
CA HIS A 230 3.53 15.43 10.01
C HIS A 230 3.57 14.10 10.78
N PRO A 231 3.75 14.12 12.11
CA PRO A 231 3.79 12.90 12.90
C PRO A 231 2.40 12.29 13.06
N SER A 232 2.34 10.96 13.01
CA SER A 232 1.11 10.19 13.27
C SER A 232 0.65 10.36 14.73
N CYS A 233 1.61 10.47 15.66
CA CYS A 233 1.38 10.85 17.06
C CYS A 233 1.73 12.33 17.29
N ASP A 234 0.71 13.20 17.27
CA ASP A 234 0.86 14.64 17.42
C ASP A 234 0.75 15.08 18.89
N THR A 235 1.90 15.43 19.47
CA THR A 235 2.03 15.91 20.86
C THR A 235 2.12 17.42 20.99
N PHE A 236 1.99 18.15 19.87
CA PHE A 236 2.23 19.60 19.73
C PHE A 236 3.69 20.00 19.96
N ALA A 237 4.63 19.06 19.81
CA ALA A 237 6.06 19.32 19.95
C ALA A 237 6.62 20.15 18.78
N HIS A 238 6.05 19.98 17.59
CA HIS A 238 6.41 20.65 16.34
C HIS A 238 5.13 21.15 15.65
N GLY A 239 5.26 21.88 14.53
CA GLY A 239 4.13 22.53 13.88
C GLY A 239 3.74 23.84 14.56
N GLY A 240 2.44 24.14 14.61
CA GLY A 240 1.86 25.30 15.26
C GLY A 240 1.45 25.05 16.72
N PRO A 241 0.67 25.95 17.34
CA PRO A 241 0.22 25.82 18.73
C PRO A 241 -0.58 24.54 19.03
N ASN A 242 -1.22 23.96 18.01
CA ASN A 242 -2.02 22.73 18.07
C ASN A 242 -1.37 21.59 17.28
N GLY A 243 -0.04 21.61 17.15
CA GLY A 243 0.66 20.69 16.27
C GLY A 243 0.36 20.98 14.81
N TYR A 244 -0.03 19.96 14.07
CA TYR A 244 -0.41 20.04 12.66
C TYR A 244 -1.92 19.89 12.44
N ILE A 245 -2.69 19.55 13.47
CA ILE A 245 -4.10 19.13 13.32
C ILE A 245 -4.95 20.22 12.65
N ASP A 246 -4.75 21.49 13.03
CA ASP A 246 -5.52 22.63 12.55
C ASP A 246 -5.12 23.10 11.13
N LEU A 247 -4.19 22.40 10.47
CA LEU A 247 -4.01 22.45 9.01
C LEU A 247 -5.03 21.58 8.26
N PHE A 248 -5.56 20.55 8.93
CA PHE A 248 -6.32 19.47 8.28
C PHE A 248 -7.78 19.45 8.72
N VAL A 249 -8.03 19.55 10.03
CA VAL A 249 -9.37 19.41 10.62
C VAL A 249 -9.68 20.63 11.47
N GLY A 250 -10.84 21.22 11.26
CA GLY A 250 -11.34 22.37 12.02
C GLY A 250 -12.15 21.92 13.22
N ASP A 251 -11.74 22.33 14.41
CA ASP A 251 -12.47 22.08 15.67
C ASP A 251 -12.43 23.30 16.60
N GLN A 252 -13.33 23.35 17.58
CA GLN A 252 -13.36 24.38 18.62
C GLN A 252 -12.17 24.24 19.59
N GLN A 253 -11.67 23.02 19.79
CA GLN A 253 -10.54 22.70 20.67
C GLN A 253 -9.72 21.55 20.08
N TYR A 254 -8.40 21.59 20.28
CA TYR A 254 -7.50 20.56 19.78
C TYR A 254 -6.88 19.80 20.94
N ALA A 255 -6.79 18.48 20.79
CA ALA A 255 -6.16 17.58 21.75
C ALA A 255 -4.98 16.85 21.11
N ARG A 256 -3.95 16.61 21.92
CA ARG A 256 -2.86 15.70 21.56
C ARG A 256 -3.45 14.34 21.24
N GLN A 257 -3.02 13.73 20.14
CA GLN A 257 -3.66 12.55 19.60
C GLN A 257 -2.71 11.74 18.76
N TRP A 258 -3.10 10.50 18.49
CA TRP A 258 -2.44 9.62 17.55
C TRP A 258 -3.45 9.19 16.48
N ARG A 259 -2.97 8.93 15.27
CA ARG A 259 -3.78 8.41 14.17
C ARG A 259 -2.93 7.67 13.15
N TYR A 260 -3.47 6.58 12.63
CA TYR A 260 -2.82 5.76 11.63
C TYR A 260 -3.79 5.53 10.46
N THR A 261 -3.22 5.51 9.27
CA THR A 261 -3.92 5.19 8.02
C THR A 261 -3.32 3.93 7.44
N ASN A 262 -4.15 2.96 7.09
CA ASN A 262 -3.76 1.75 6.36
C ASN A 262 -3.83 1.97 4.85
N ALA A 263 -2.95 1.29 4.11
CA ALA A 263 -3.07 1.09 2.67
C ALA A 263 -3.56 -0.35 2.40
N PRO A 264 -4.85 -0.56 2.08
CA PRO A 264 -5.44 -1.89 2.03
C PRO A 264 -4.81 -2.81 0.99
N ASP A 265 -4.34 -2.27 -0.14
CA ASP A 265 -3.66 -3.06 -1.16
C ASP A 265 -2.39 -3.74 -0.64
N ALA A 266 -1.65 -3.09 0.27
CA ALA A 266 -0.44 -3.62 0.89
C ALA A 266 -0.74 -4.74 1.90
N ASP A 267 -1.71 -4.55 2.78
CA ASP A 267 -2.15 -5.61 3.71
C ASP A 267 -2.68 -6.82 2.93
N ALA A 268 -3.45 -6.61 1.85
CA ALA A 268 -3.88 -7.71 0.98
C ALA A 268 -2.72 -8.39 0.26
N ARG A 269 -1.71 -7.64 -0.22
CA ARG A 269 -0.50 -8.21 -0.83
C ARG A 269 0.28 -9.07 0.16
N ALA A 270 0.36 -8.67 1.43
CA ALA A 270 0.98 -9.49 2.48
C ALA A 270 0.20 -10.80 2.74
N VAL A 271 -1.14 -10.76 2.70
CA VAL A 271 -1.98 -11.97 2.77
C VAL A 271 -1.79 -12.87 1.54
N GLN A 272 -1.75 -12.29 0.34
CA GLN A 272 -1.47 -13.00 -0.91
C GLN A 272 -0.10 -13.70 -0.87
N ALA A 273 0.93 -13.01 -0.39
CA ALA A 273 2.25 -13.60 -0.18
C ALA A 273 2.21 -14.76 0.84
N ALA A 274 1.46 -14.63 1.94
CA ALA A 274 1.29 -15.69 2.92
C ALA A 274 0.55 -16.92 2.36
N TYR A 275 -0.41 -16.73 1.44
CA TYR A 275 -1.03 -17.84 0.71
C TYR A 275 0.00 -18.61 -0.11
N TRP A 276 0.85 -17.92 -0.86
CA TRP A 276 1.85 -18.58 -1.66
C TRP A 276 2.92 -19.27 -0.81
N ALA A 277 3.38 -18.61 0.26
CA ALA A 277 4.26 -19.21 1.25
C ALA A 277 3.66 -20.52 1.81
N LEU A 278 2.40 -20.48 2.24
CA LEU A 278 1.68 -21.67 2.72
C LEU A 278 1.64 -22.77 1.65
N THR A 279 1.28 -22.42 0.42
CA THR A 279 1.15 -23.37 -0.69
C THR A 279 2.48 -24.06 -0.98
N TRP A 280 3.55 -23.28 -1.14
CA TRP A 280 4.87 -23.78 -1.47
C TRP A 280 5.53 -24.52 -0.29
N ALA A 281 5.45 -23.99 0.93
CA ALA A 281 5.94 -24.69 2.11
C ALA A 281 5.19 -26.01 2.33
N THR A 282 3.89 -26.07 2.04
CA THR A 282 3.11 -27.32 2.12
C THR A 282 3.61 -28.34 1.10
N ALA A 283 3.85 -27.93 -0.15
CA ALA A 283 4.39 -28.81 -1.19
C ALA A 283 5.76 -29.39 -0.81
N GLN A 284 6.56 -28.64 -0.06
CA GLN A 284 7.87 -29.07 0.46
C GLN A 284 7.79 -29.85 1.78
N GLY A 285 6.62 -29.95 2.42
CA GLY A 285 6.46 -30.55 3.75
C GLY A 285 6.92 -29.65 4.92
N ASN A 286 7.14 -28.36 4.67
CA ASN A 286 7.67 -27.36 5.59
C ASN A 286 6.59 -26.43 6.18
N GLN A 287 5.29 -26.66 5.93
CA GLN A 287 4.21 -25.79 6.43
C GLN A 287 4.28 -25.46 7.93
N GLY A 288 4.77 -26.38 8.75
CA GLY A 288 4.90 -26.19 10.20
C GLY A 288 5.94 -25.15 10.61
N GLN A 289 6.83 -24.74 9.70
CA GLN A 289 7.83 -23.70 9.94
C GLN A 289 7.24 -22.28 9.88
N ILE A 290 6.09 -22.10 9.21
CA ILE A 290 5.49 -20.78 8.95
C ILE A 290 4.07 -20.63 9.49
N SER A 291 3.54 -21.64 10.19
CA SER A 291 2.11 -21.67 10.59
C SER A 291 1.68 -20.48 11.44
N ASP A 292 2.57 -19.99 12.31
CA ASP A 292 2.28 -18.85 13.18
C ASP A 292 2.18 -17.56 12.36
N THR A 293 3.05 -17.39 11.37
CA THR A 293 3.04 -16.26 10.44
C THR A 293 1.80 -16.28 9.54
N VAL A 294 1.41 -17.46 9.05
CA VAL A 294 0.16 -17.64 8.29
C VAL A 294 -1.06 -17.29 9.15
N ALA A 295 -1.08 -17.65 10.43
CA ALA A 295 -2.16 -17.27 11.35
C ALA A 295 -2.21 -15.75 11.60
N LYS A 296 -1.06 -15.07 11.60
CA LYS A 296 -0.99 -13.60 11.66
C LYS A 296 -1.49 -12.94 10.37
N ALA A 297 -1.23 -13.54 9.20
CA ALA A 297 -1.82 -13.08 7.94
C ALA A 297 -3.36 -13.19 7.96
N ALA A 298 -3.90 -14.30 8.48
CA ALA A 298 -5.33 -14.44 8.70
C ALA A 298 -5.90 -13.37 9.65
N LYS A 299 -5.14 -12.99 10.69
CA LYS A 299 -5.50 -11.88 11.59
C LYS A 299 -5.50 -10.54 10.85
N MET A 300 -4.47 -10.23 10.06
CA MET A 300 -4.42 -9.01 9.24
C MET A 300 -5.63 -8.92 8.30
N GLY A 301 -5.97 -10.03 7.62
CA GLY A 301 -7.18 -10.13 6.80
C GLY A 301 -8.49 -9.92 7.58
N ASP A 302 -8.53 -10.19 8.88
CA ASP A 302 -9.71 -9.92 9.71
C ASP A 302 -9.94 -8.41 9.90
N TYR A 303 -8.88 -7.67 10.24
CA TYR A 303 -8.93 -6.21 10.44
C TYR A 303 -9.05 -5.46 9.11
N LEU A 304 -8.47 -5.99 8.03
CA LEU A 304 -8.58 -5.44 6.68
C LEU A 304 -10.03 -5.32 6.18
N ARG A 305 -10.99 -6.01 6.80
CA ARG A 305 -12.43 -5.80 6.57
C ARG A 305 -12.88 -4.36 6.82
N TYR A 306 -12.15 -3.56 7.60
CA TYR A 306 -12.43 -2.11 7.72
C TYR A 306 -12.39 -1.37 6.37
N SER A 307 -11.57 -1.83 5.41
CA SER A 307 -11.54 -1.29 4.05
C SER A 307 -12.82 -1.56 3.25
N MET A 308 -13.72 -2.42 3.74
CA MET A 308 -14.97 -2.78 3.04
C MET A 308 -16.12 -1.83 3.34
N TYR A 309 -15.93 -0.85 4.22
CA TYR A 309 -16.99 0.04 4.72
C TYR A 309 -16.82 1.48 4.23
N ASP A 310 -17.95 2.14 3.99
CA ASP A 310 -18.01 3.58 3.77
C ASP A 310 -17.27 4.36 4.87
N LYS A 311 -16.64 5.49 4.52
CA LYS A 311 -15.82 6.31 5.43
C LYS A 311 -16.46 6.55 6.79
N TYR A 312 -17.71 6.99 6.82
CA TYR A 312 -18.44 7.27 8.06
C TYR A 312 -19.55 6.25 8.32
N PHE A 313 -19.35 5.03 7.82
CA PHE A 313 -20.30 3.93 7.88
C PHE A 313 -21.69 4.33 7.35
N LYS A 314 -21.77 5.26 6.37
CA LYS A 314 -23.05 5.57 5.73
C LYS A 314 -23.56 4.35 4.98
N ARG A 315 -24.89 4.26 4.87
CA ARG A 315 -25.51 3.20 4.08
C ARG A 315 -25.00 3.27 2.64
N VAL A 316 -24.57 2.12 2.11
CA VAL A 316 -24.12 2.00 0.72
C VAL A 316 -25.30 2.01 -0.23
N GLY A 317 -25.13 2.73 -1.34
CA GLY A 317 -26.03 2.73 -2.49
C GLY A 317 -26.92 3.96 -2.56
N ASN A 318 -26.67 4.82 -3.56
CA ASN A 318 -27.33 6.10 -3.80
C ASN A 318 -27.25 7.06 -2.60
N CYS A 319 -26.09 7.09 -1.93
CA CYS A 319 -25.86 7.94 -0.77
C CYS A 319 -25.63 9.40 -1.22
N VAL A 320 -26.67 10.22 -1.10
CA VAL A 320 -26.65 11.64 -1.47
C VAL A 320 -27.18 12.49 -0.32
N GLY A 321 -26.49 13.61 -0.08
CA GLY A 321 -26.65 14.56 1.01
C GLY A 321 -26.13 14.00 2.34
N PRO A 322 -25.19 14.67 3.02
CA PRO A 322 -24.64 14.18 4.28
C PRO A 322 -25.72 14.03 5.36
N ASP A 323 -26.72 14.92 5.43
CA ASP A 323 -27.83 14.83 6.40
C ASP A 323 -28.90 13.82 6.01
N THR A 324 -29.07 13.55 4.71
CA THR A 324 -30.15 12.73 4.17
C THR A 324 -29.77 11.28 3.94
N CYS A 325 -28.51 11.02 3.58
CA CYS A 325 -27.98 9.68 3.52
C CYS A 325 -27.87 9.12 4.94
N PRO A 326 -28.62 8.07 5.29
CA PRO A 326 -28.67 7.57 6.65
C PRO A 326 -27.35 6.87 7.02
N GLY A 327 -27.01 6.94 8.31
CA GLY A 327 -26.01 6.03 8.90
C GLY A 327 -26.41 4.57 8.68
N GLY A 328 -25.43 3.72 8.39
CA GLY A 328 -25.61 2.29 8.25
C GLY A 328 -25.92 1.59 9.56
N THR A 329 -26.54 0.42 9.47
CA THR A 329 -26.79 -0.50 10.59
C THR A 329 -26.46 -1.92 10.16
N GLY A 330 -25.82 -2.69 11.04
CA GLY A 330 -25.21 -3.95 10.65
C GLY A 330 -24.23 -3.73 9.49
N LYS A 331 -24.25 -4.61 8.48
CA LYS A 331 -23.29 -4.56 7.36
C LYS A 331 -23.78 -3.78 6.14
N ASN A 332 -24.86 -2.98 6.23
CA ASN A 332 -25.39 -2.27 5.05
C ASN A 332 -24.61 -0.99 4.68
N SER A 333 -23.56 -0.67 5.42
CA SER A 333 -22.51 0.29 5.06
C SER A 333 -21.30 -0.37 4.38
N ALA A 334 -21.30 -1.70 4.24
CA ALA A 334 -20.25 -2.41 3.52
C ALA A 334 -20.50 -2.38 2.01
N HIS A 335 -19.54 -1.86 1.25
CA HIS A 335 -19.50 -2.00 -0.20
C HIS A 335 -18.77 -3.28 -0.63
N TYR A 336 -18.06 -3.95 0.29
CA TYR A 336 -17.33 -5.22 0.07
C TYR A 336 -16.20 -5.15 -0.98
N LEU A 337 -15.68 -3.95 -1.21
CA LEU A 337 -14.49 -3.71 -2.02
C LEU A 337 -13.34 -3.30 -1.10
N MET A 338 -12.10 -3.39 -1.57
CA MET A 338 -10.97 -2.78 -0.90
C MET A 338 -10.93 -1.29 -1.24
N SER A 339 -11.34 -0.44 -0.31
CA SER A 339 -11.30 1.02 -0.46
C SER A 339 -9.87 1.57 -0.39
N TRP A 340 -9.72 2.88 -0.59
CA TRP A 340 -8.40 3.53 -0.58
C TRP A 340 -7.67 3.43 0.77
N TYR A 341 -8.43 3.45 1.87
CA TYR A 341 -7.88 3.34 3.21
C TYR A 341 -8.93 2.88 4.21
N TYR A 342 -8.46 2.41 5.36
CA TYR A 342 -9.16 2.66 6.61
C TYR A 342 -8.20 3.38 7.55
N ALA A 343 -8.73 4.12 8.50
CA ALA A 343 -7.92 4.84 9.47
C ALA A 343 -8.53 4.76 10.87
N TRP A 344 -7.68 4.88 11.87
CA TRP A 344 -8.08 4.89 13.27
C TRP A 344 -7.20 5.85 14.06
N GLY A 345 -7.75 6.41 15.13
CA GLY A 345 -7.04 7.37 15.96
C GLY A 345 -7.68 7.55 17.32
N GLY A 346 -7.01 8.28 18.20
CA GLY A 346 -7.50 8.54 19.55
C GLY A 346 -6.77 9.65 20.26
N GLY A 347 -7.42 10.19 21.29
CA GLY A 347 -6.81 11.16 22.19
C GLY A 347 -5.66 10.52 22.96
N ALA A 348 -4.55 11.23 23.11
CA ALA A 348 -3.36 10.72 23.81
C ALA A 348 -3.63 10.44 25.32
N ASP A 349 -4.72 10.98 25.87
CA ASP A 349 -5.19 10.70 27.23
C ASP A 349 -6.11 9.46 27.32
N GLY A 350 -6.45 8.85 26.17
CA GLY A 350 -7.39 7.73 26.06
C GLY A 350 -8.86 8.11 26.25
N GLY A 351 -9.22 9.39 26.19
CA GLY A 351 -10.58 9.88 26.45
C GLY A 351 -11.57 9.62 25.31
N TRP A 352 -11.10 9.43 24.08
CA TRP A 352 -11.89 9.15 22.88
C TRP A 352 -11.03 8.43 21.84
N ALA A 353 -11.68 7.69 20.95
CA ALA A 353 -11.07 7.06 19.79
C ALA A 353 -12.07 7.03 18.63
N TRP A 354 -11.58 6.95 17.39
CA TRP A 354 -12.39 6.89 16.18
C TRP A 354 -11.83 5.89 15.18
N ARG A 355 -12.70 5.42 14.29
CA ARG A 355 -12.36 4.59 13.13
C ARG A 355 -13.19 5.02 11.92
N ILE A 356 -12.57 5.01 10.75
CA ILE A 356 -13.23 5.25 9.47
C ILE A 356 -12.80 4.18 8.47
N GLY A 357 -13.73 3.77 7.60
CA GLY A 357 -13.39 3.09 6.35
C GLY A 357 -12.97 4.10 5.29
N SER A 358 -13.34 3.86 4.04
CA SER A 358 -13.22 4.84 2.96
C SER A 358 -14.27 4.60 1.89
N SER A 359 -14.93 5.66 1.42
CA SER A 359 -16.02 5.60 0.44
C SER A 359 -15.58 5.36 -1.01
N PRO A 360 -14.43 5.88 -1.49
CA PRO A 360 -13.90 5.53 -2.81
C PRO A 360 -13.13 4.20 -2.81
N SER A 361 -13.32 3.41 -3.87
CA SER A 361 -12.57 2.18 -4.15
C SER A 361 -11.96 2.26 -5.55
N HIS A 362 -10.67 1.98 -5.67
CA HIS A 362 -9.93 1.92 -6.93
C HIS A 362 -9.75 0.47 -7.36
N PHE A 363 -9.93 0.14 -8.65
CA PHE A 363 -9.75 -1.24 -9.12
C PHE A 363 -8.32 -1.75 -8.84
N GLY A 364 -7.34 -0.85 -8.91
CA GLY A 364 -5.92 -1.10 -8.59
C GLY A 364 -5.67 -1.69 -7.20
N TYR A 365 -6.59 -1.47 -6.25
CA TYR A 365 -6.46 -1.93 -4.87
C TYR A 365 -7.11 -3.29 -4.62
N GLN A 366 -7.96 -3.77 -5.53
CA GLN A 366 -8.65 -5.03 -5.35
C GLN A 366 -7.65 -6.19 -5.39
N ASN A 367 -7.92 -7.24 -4.61
CA ASN A 367 -7.09 -8.43 -4.52
C ASN A 367 -7.98 -9.67 -4.41
N PRO A 368 -8.51 -10.16 -5.54
CA PRO A 368 -9.39 -11.31 -5.55
C PRO A 368 -8.67 -12.60 -5.11
N MET A 369 -7.34 -12.65 -5.25
CA MET A 369 -6.53 -13.76 -4.73
C MET A 369 -6.54 -13.81 -3.19
N ALA A 370 -6.29 -12.67 -2.54
CA ALA A 370 -6.36 -12.57 -1.08
C ALA A 370 -7.79 -12.81 -0.56
N ALA A 371 -8.82 -12.28 -1.25
CA ALA A 371 -10.22 -12.49 -0.88
C ALA A 371 -10.61 -13.98 -0.95
N TRP A 372 -10.18 -14.69 -2.00
CA TRP A 372 -10.36 -16.14 -2.09
C TRP A 372 -9.61 -16.89 -0.99
N ALA A 373 -8.35 -16.53 -0.71
CA ALA A 373 -7.58 -17.17 0.34
C ALA A 373 -8.23 -17.03 1.73
N LEU A 374 -8.66 -15.82 2.09
CA LEU A 374 -9.29 -15.51 3.38
C LEU A 374 -10.71 -16.10 3.53
N SER A 375 -11.40 -16.37 2.42
CA SER A 375 -12.72 -17.00 2.43
C SER A 375 -12.67 -18.52 2.40
N SER A 376 -11.67 -19.10 1.71
CA SER A 376 -11.71 -20.51 1.30
C SER A 376 -10.58 -21.37 1.85
N VAL A 377 -9.40 -20.82 2.12
CA VAL A 377 -8.21 -21.58 2.56
C VAL A 377 -8.22 -21.71 4.09
N ASP A 378 -8.32 -22.93 4.60
CA ASP A 378 -8.58 -23.20 6.03
C ASP A 378 -7.55 -22.57 6.99
N GLN A 379 -6.27 -22.54 6.63
CA GLN A 379 -5.21 -21.94 7.44
C GLN A 379 -5.22 -20.40 7.41
N LEU A 380 -5.85 -19.79 6.41
CA LEU A 380 -5.94 -18.35 6.21
C LEU A 380 -7.31 -17.77 6.54
N LYS A 381 -8.33 -18.60 6.79
CA LYS A 381 -9.64 -18.13 7.27
C LYS A 381 -9.47 -17.34 8.57
N PRO A 382 -9.88 -16.06 8.62
CA PRO A 382 -9.85 -15.30 9.85
C PRO A 382 -10.70 -15.94 10.94
N ARG A 383 -10.35 -15.66 12.20
CA ARG A 383 -10.97 -16.31 13.36
C ARG A 383 -12.33 -15.71 13.71
N SER A 384 -12.61 -14.47 13.30
CA SER A 384 -13.87 -13.82 13.59
C SER A 384 -15.04 -14.57 12.92
N PRO A 385 -16.16 -14.80 13.63
CA PRO A 385 -17.25 -15.65 13.14
C PRO A 385 -17.81 -15.31 11.76
N SER A 386 -17.85 -14.03 11.38
CA SER A 386 -18.43 -13.57 10.12
C SER A 386 -17.41 -13.25 9.03
N ALA A 387 -16.12 -13.24 9.34
CA ALA A 387 -15.09 -12.73 8.44
C ALA A 387 -14.92 -13.53 7.14
N ALA A 388 -14.92 -14.87 7.22
CA ALA A 388 -14.80 -15.70 6.02
C ALA A 388 -15.96 -15.45 5.03
N GLY A 389 -17.18 -15.23 5.54
CA GLY A 389 -18.35 -14.89 4.71
C GLY A 389 -18.29 -13.48 4.14
N ASP A 390 -17.69 -12.52 4.86
CA ASP A 390 -17.44 -11.17 4.33
C ASP A 390 -16.43 -11.20 3.18
N TRP A 391 -15.36 -11.99 3.32
CA TRP A 391 -14.36 -12.18 2.26
C TRP A 391 -14.91 -12.93 1.05
N ASP A 392 -15.79 -13.91 1.26
CA ASP A 392 -16.50 -14.59 0.17
C ASP A 392 -17.39 -13.62 -0.61
N THR A 393 -18.15 -12.78 0.11
CA THR A 393 -18.93 -11.69 -0.50
C THR A 393 -18.04 -10.68 -1.21
N SER A 394 -16.86 -10.39 -0.65
CA SER A 394 -15.88 -9.46 -1.26
C SER A 394 -15.27 -10.02 -2.54
N LEU A 395 -14.95 -11.31 -2.60
CA LEU A 395 -14.45 -11.95 -3.82
C LEU A 395 -15.44 -11.76 -4.98
N ASP A 396 -16.70 -12.14 -4.77
CA ASP A 396 -17.75 -11.99 -5.79
C ASP A 396 -17.89 -10.52 -6.21
N ARG A 397 -17.96 -9.61 -5.22
CA ARG A 397 -18.10 -8.18 -5.47
C ARG A 397 -16.92 -7.59 -6.25
N GLN A 398 -15.70 -8.03 -5.95
CA GLN A 398 -14.50 -7.60 -6.66
C GLN A 398 -14.55 -8.07 -8.12
N LEU A 399 -14.83 -9.34 -8.39
CA LEU A 399 -14.94 -9.88 -9.77
C LEU A 399 -15.99 -9.12 -10.59
N GLU A 400 -17.15 -8.83 -9.99
CA GLU A 400 -18.18 -8.00 -10.62
C GLU A 400 -17.69 -6.56 -10.90
N PHE A 401 -16.90 -5.98 -10.00
CA PHE A 401 -16.34 -4.63 -10.14
C PHE A 401 -15.34 -4.53 -11.30
N TYR A 402 -14.43 -5.50 -11.43
CA TYR A 402 -13.53 -5.57 -12.59
C TYR A 402 -14.31 -5.68 -13.90
N ARG A 403 -15.32 -6.56 -13.95
CA ARG A 403 -16.16 -6.73 -15.14
C ARG A 403 -16.92 -5.47 -15.49
N TRP A 404 -17.45 -4.78 -14.49
CA TRP A 404 -18.13 -3.51 -14.68
C TRP A 404 -17.18 -2.42 -15.21
N LEU A 405 -15.92 -2.41 -14.82
CA LEU A 405 -14.94 -1.38 -15.20
C LEU A 405 -14.15 -1.73 -16.47
N GLN A 406 -14.26 -2.94 -17.02
CA GLN A 406 -13.52 -3.33 -18.21
C GLN A 406 -13.99 -2.53 -19.44
N SER A 407 -13.07 -1.77 -20.04
CA SER A 407 -13.33 -0.90 -21.19
C SER A 407 -13.66 -1.70 -22.46
N ALA A 408 -14.09 -0.99 -23.51
CA ALA A 408 -14.30 -1.58 -24.83
C ALA A 408 -13.02 -2.26 -25.37
N GLU A 409 -11.85 -1.68 -25.10
CA GLU A 409 -10.53 -2.17 -25.54
C GLU A 409 -10.01 -3.31 -24.65
N GLY A 410 -10.18 -3.24 -23.33
CA GLY A 410 -9.75 -4.29 -22.40
C GLY A 410 -9.13 -3.80 -21.09
N GLY A 411 -8.63 -2.57 -21.04
CA GLY A 411 -8.13 -1.94 -19.82
C GLY A 411 -9.24 -1.71 -18.78
N ILE A 412 -8.89 -1.64 -17.50
CA ILE A 412 -9.86 -1.50 -16.40
C ILE A 412 -9.93 -0.04 -15.92
N ALA A 413 -11.13 0.56 -15.94
CA ALA A 413 -11.34 1.93 -15.51
C ALA A 413 -11.19 2.12 -13.98
N GLY A 414 -11.22 3.38 -13.52
CA GLY A 414 -10.71 3.76 -12.19
C GLY A 414 -11.41 3.07 -11.03
N GLY A 415 -12.70 3.32 -10.86
CA GLY A 415 -13.43 2.75 -9.74
C GLY A 415 -14.79 3.37 -9.48
N ALA A 416 -15.16 3.46 -8.21
CA ALA A 416 -16.40 4.08 -7.77
C ALA A 416 -16.30 4.66 -6.36
N THR A 417 -17.23 5.55 -6.01
CA THR A 417 -17.36 6.13 -4.68
C THR A 417 -18.79 6.07 -4.15
N ASN A 418 -18.95 5.84 -2.84
CA ASN A 418 -20.22 6.05 -2.14
C ASN A 418 -20.39 7.51 -1.65
N SER A 419 -19.33 8.33 -1.69
CA SER A 419 -19.34 9.73 -1.28
C SER A 419 -18.87 10.60 -2.44
N TRP A 420 -19.81 11.11 -3.24
CA TRP A 420 -19.46 12.00 -4.35
C TRP A 420 -18.76 13.26 -3.82
N ASN A 421 -17.63 13.62 -4.45
CA ASN A 421 -16.70 14.66 -4.00
C ASN A 421 -16.23 14.53 -2.53
N GLY A 422 -16.33 13.35 -1.92
CA GLY A 422 -15.97 13.11 -0.53
C GLY A 422 -16.84 13.84 0.51
N ARG A 423 -18.02 14.32 0.10
CA ARG A 423 -18.99 15.04 0.95
C ARG A 423 -20.44 14.64 0.67
N TYR A 424 -20.63 13.44 0.14
CA TYR A 424 -21.93 12.86 -0.24
C TYR A 424 -22.75 13.78 -1.16
N ASP A 425 -22.09 14.50 -2.07
CA ASP A 425 -22.77 15.43 -2.99
C ASP A 425 -23.71 14.71 -3.96
N GLN A 426 -24.54 15.49 -4.67
CA GLN A 426 -25.34 14.97 -5.78
C GLN A 426 -24.44 14.78 -7.02
N PRO A 427 -24.27 13.55 -7.54
CA PRO A 427 -23.54 13.32 -8.78
C PRO A 427 -24.31 13.82 -10.01
N PRO A 428 -23.63 13.99 -11.16
CA PRO A 428 -24.27 14.33 -12.44
C PRO A 428 -25.45 13.40 -12.79
N THR A 429 -26.46 13.93 -13.49
CA THR A 429 -27.61 13.11 -13.93
C THR A 429 -27.17 12.08 -14.98
N GLY A 430 -27.58 10.82 -14.81
CA GLY A 430 -27.26 9.74 -15.75
C GLY A 430 -25.87 9.12 -15.55
N HIS A 431 -25.22 9.43 -14.43
CA HIS A 431 -23.94 8.83 -14.06
C HIS A 431 -24.06 7.33 -13.80
N SER A 432 -23.09 6.55 -14.27
CA SER A 432 -23.10 5.09 -14.10
C SER A 432 -22.95 4.69 -12.64
N THR A 433 -23.60 3.59 -12.24
CA THR A 433 -23.51 3.07 -10.87
C THR A 433 -23.19 1.59 -10.79
N PHE A 434 -22.57 1.21 -9.68
CA PHE A 434 -22.26 -0.16 -9.29
C PHE A 434 -22.81 -0.41 -7.89
N TYR A 435 -23.88 -1.19 -7.75
CA TYR A 435 -24.61 -1.32 -6.46
C TYR A 435 -24.98 0.03 -5.82
N GLY A 436 -25.18 1.07 -6.64
CA GLY A 436 -25.48 2.43 -6.21
C GLY A 436 -24.27 3.27 -5.78
N LEU A 437 -23.04 2.74 -5.85
CA LEU A 437 -21.82 3.56 -5.84
C LEU A 437 -21.70 4.26 -7.20
N TYR A 438 -21.13 5.46 -7.25
CA TYR A 438 -20.98 6.27 -8.44
C TYR A 438 -19.64 6.02 -9.12
N TYR A 439 -19.64 5.78 -10.43
CA TYR A 439 -18.41 5.63 -11.22
C TYR A 439 -17.45 6.81 -11.01
N ASP A 440 -16.18 6.52 -10.80
CA ASP A 440 -15.14 7.53 -10.76
C ASP A 440 -13.98 7.04 -11.62
N TRP A 441 -13.57 7.86 -12.59
CA TRP A 441 -12.47 7.51 -13.49
C TRP A 441 -11.11 7.79 -12.86
N GLN A 442 -11.07 8.58 -11.78
CA GLN A 442 -9.86 8.98 -11.05
C GLN A 442 -10.10 8.94 -9.52
N PRO A 443 -10.50 7.80 -8.93
CA PRO A 443 -10.77 7.74 -7.49
C PRO A 443 -9.66 8.35 -6.63
N VAL A 444 -10.06 9.21 -5.69
CA VAL A 444 -9.24 9.77 -4.60
C VAL A 444 -8.32 10.92 -4.97
N TYR A 445 -7.49 10.80 -6.02
CA TYR A 445 -6.51 11.83 -6.35
C TYR A 445 -6.55 12.20 -7.83
N HIS A 446 -6.44 13.50 -8.09
CA HIS A 446 -6.63 14.14 -9.38
C HIS A 446 -5.35 14.83 -9.89
N ASP A 447 -4.34 15.02 -9.03
CA ASP A 447 -3.02 15.55 -9.40
C ASP A 447 -1.88 14.55 -9.09
N PRO A 448 -1.53 13.66 -10.04
CA PRO A 448 -2.24 13.39 -11.29
C PRO A 448 -3.48 12.49 -11.09
N PRO A 449 -4.37 12.35 -12.10
CA PRO A 449 -5.53 11.45 -12.00
C PRO A 449 -5.12 10.02 -11.67
N SER A 450 -5.81 9.41 -10.70
CA SER A 450 -5.36 8.14 -10.11
C SER A 450 -5.16 6.99 -11.08
N ASN A 451 -6.08 6.86 -12.04
CA ASN A 451 -6.06 5.79 -13.01
C ASN A 451 -5.34 6.19 -14.32
N ARG A 452 -4.57 7.28 -14.29
CA ARG A 452 -3.64 7.61 -15.38
C ARG A 452 -2.50 6.60 -15.42
N TRP A 453 -2.06 6.07 -14.29
CA TRP A 453 -0.87 5.23 -14.23
C TRP A 453 -1.15 3.77 -14.61
N PHE A 454 -0.43 3.25 -15.61
CA PHE A 454 -0.60 1.87 -16.08
C PHE A 454 -0.22 0.81 -15.02
N GLY A 455 0.61 1.14 -14.02
CA GLY A 455 0.96 0.21 -12.95
C GLY A 455 -0.24 -0.31 -12.15
N MET A 456 -1.32 0.48 -12.04
CA MET A 456 -2.58 -0.01 -11.46
C MET A 456 -3.16 -1.19 -12.23
N GLN A 457 -2.98 -1.22 -13.56
CA GLN A 457 -3.43 -2.32 -14.41
C GLN A 457 -2.63 -3.59 -14.08
N THR A 458 -1.30 -3.50 -14.11
CA THR A 458 -0.44 -4.67 -13.99
C THR A 458 -0.46 -5.23 -12.57
N TRP A 459 -0.41 -4.39 -11.53
CA TRP A 459 -0.51 -4.85 -10.15
C TRP A 459 -1.81 -5.59 -9.85
N SER A 460 -2.93 -5.04 -10.32
CA SER A 460 -4.25 -5.57 -10.00
C SER A 460 -4.58 -6.80 -10.84
N MET A 461 -4.23 -6.80 -12.13
CA MET A 461 -4.46 -7.95 -13.01
C MET A 461 -3.49 -9.10 -12.76
N GLN A 462 -2.32 -8.85 -12.17
CA GLN A 462 -1.45 -9.92 -11.68
C GLN A 462 -2.17 -10.77 -10.61
N ARG A 463 -2.87 -10.12 -9.67
CA ARG A 463 -3.67 -10.81 -8.63
C ARG A 463 -4.83 -11.61 -9.25
N MET A 464 -5.43 -11.07 -10.31
CA MET A 464 -6.47 -11.77 -11.09
C MET A 464 -5.90 -13.01 -11.78
N ALA A 465 -4.71 -12.91 -12.39
CA ALA A 465 -4.03 -14.02 -13.05
C ALA A 465 -3.65 -15.13 -12.05
N GLU A 466 -3.21 -14.77 -10.85
CA GLU A 466 -2.96 -15.75 -9.80
C GLU A 466 -4.23 -16.44 -9.30
N LEU A 467 -5.34 -15.73 -9.15
CA LEU A 467 -6.62 -16.36 -8.84
C LEU A 467 -7.01 -17.37 -9.93
N TYR A 468 -6.89 -16.96 -11.20
CA TYR A 468 -7.20 -17.83 -12.33
C TYR A 468 -6.34 -19.09 -12.30
N TYR A 469 -5.03 -18.95 -12.12
CA TYR A 469 -4.10 -20.07 -12.00
C TYR A 469 -4.37 -20.97 -10.79
N ALA A 470 -4.67 -20.41 -9.63
CA ALA A 470 -4.87 -21.19 -8.41
C ALA A 470 -6.20 -21.96 -8.41
N THR A 471 -7.20 -21.51 -9.17
CA THR A 471 -8.60 -21.96 -9.02
C THR A 471 -9.33 -22.32 -10.31
N SER A 472 -8.74 -22.04 -11.47
CA SER A 472 -9.41 -22.07 -12.78
C SER A 472 -10.71 -21.26 -12.81
N ASN A 473 -10.78 -20.15 -12.06
CA ASN A 473 -11.98 -19.32 -11.98
C ASN A 473 -12.34 -18.74 -13.37
N ALA A 474 -13.52 -19.11 -13.88
CA ALA A 474 -13.94 -18.78 -15.24
C ALA A 474 -14.19 -17.28 -15.46
N ASP A 475 -14.65 -16.55 -14.45
CA ASP A 475 -14.86 -15.10 -14.56
C ASP A 475 -13.52 -14.36 -14.58
N ALA A 476 -12.55 -14.79 -13.76
CA ALA A 476 -11.18 -14.29 -13.81
C ALA A 476 -10.53 -14.55 -15.18
N GLY A 477 -10.67 -15.77 -15.71
CA GLY A 477 -10.20 -16.13 -17.05
C GLY A 477 -10.78 -15.23 -18.14
N ALA A 478 -12.10 -15.03 -18.16
CA ALA A 478 -12.76 -14.18 -19.15
C ALA A 478 -12.33 -12.70 -19.08
N LEU A 479 -12.05 -12.18 -17.89
CA LEU A 479 -11.48 -10.84 -17.70
C LEU A 479 -10.06 -10.75 -18.27
N LEU A 480 -9.23 -11.75 -17.96
CA LEU A 480 -7.84 -11.83 -18.41
C LEU A 480 -7.73 -11.98 -19.92
N ASP A 481 -8.55 -12.83 -20.55
CA ASP A 481 -8.53 -13.04 -22.01
C ASP A 481 -8.53 -11.69 -22.77
N LYS A 482 -9.45 -10.80 -22.39
CA LYS A 482 -9.56 -9.48 -23.03
C LYS A 482 -8.46 -8.50 -22.61
N TRP A 483 -8.08 -8.52 -21.32
CA TRP A 483 -7.07 -7.58 -20.81
C TRP A 483 -5.67 -7.92 -21.33
N VAL A 484 -5.30 -9.21 -21.39
CA VAL A 484 -4.01 -9.70 -21.88
C VAL A 484 -3.84 -9.33 -23.34
N ASP A 485 -4.85 -9.58 -24.19
CA ASP A 485 -4.86 -9.16 -25.59
C ASP A 485 -4.56 -7.65 -25.74
N TRP A 486 -5.22 -6.81 -24.93
CA TRP A 486 -5.01 -5.37 -24.96
C TRP A 486 -3.61 -4.95 -24.47
N ALA A 487 -3.15 -5.52 -23.35
CA ALA A 487 -1.86 -5.19 -22.75
C ALA A 487 -0.69 -5.59 -23.66
N MET A 488 -0.75 -6.78 -24.25
CA MET A 488 0.25 -7.27 -25.21
C MET A 488 0.24 -6.44 -26.49
N ALA A 489 -0.93 -6.09 -27.03
CA ALA A 489 -1.03 -5.25 -28.23
C ALA A 489 -0.42 -3.85 -28.05
N ASN A 490 -0.28 -3.38 -26.80
CA ASN A 490 0.29 -2.07 -26.48
C ASN A 490 1.73 -2.13 -25.96
N THR A 491 2.34 -3.32 -25.89
CA THR A 491 3.69 -3.57 -25.41
C THR A 491 4.60 -4.01 -26.57
N THR A 492 5.83 -3.51 -26.58
CA THR A 492 6.86 -3.95 -27.54
C THR A 492 8.15 -4.27 -26.81
N VAL A 493 8.87 -5.31 -27.24
CA VAL A 493 10.12 -5.75 -26.61
C VAL A 493 11.14 -6.18 -27.67
N ASP A 494 12.40 -5.78 -27.46
CA ASP A 494 13.57 -6.24 -28.20
C ASP A 494 14.59 -6.77 -27.18
N PRO A 495 14.57 -8.07 -26.87
CA PRO A 495 15.45 -8.66 -25.86
C PRO A 495 16.92 -8.62 -26.29
N ALA A 496 17.22 -8.64 -27.59
CA ALA A 496 18.59 -8.57 -28.09
C ALA A 496 19.21 -7.17 -27.90
N ALA A 497 18.38 -6.12 -28.01
CA ALA A 497 18.79 -4.75 -27.72
C ALA A 497 18.70 -4.40 -26.22
N GLY A 498 18.05 -5.22 -25.39
CA GLY A 498 17.78 -4.88 -24.00
C GLY A 498 16.79 -3.74 -23.84
N THR A 499 15.84 -3.57 -24.78
CA THR A 499 14.90 -2.44 -24.78
C THR A 499 13.46 -2.92 -24.89
N TRP A 500 12.54 -2.17 -24.32
CA TRP A 500 11.11 -2.42 -24.41
C TRP A 500 10.35 -1.10 -24.30
N GLN A 501 9.04 -1.17 -24.50
CA GLN A 501 8.11 -0.09 -24.22
C GLN A 501 6.82 -0.72 -23.69
N VAL A 502 6.45 -0.37 -22.46
CA VAL A 502 5.13 -0.66 -21.89
C VAL A 502 4.31 0.63 -21.83
N PRO A 503 2.97 0.57 -21.82
CA PRO A 503 2.15 1.71 -21.47
C PRO A 503 2.60 2.34 -20.14
N ALA A 504 2.64 3.67 -20.08
CA ALA A 504 2.99 4.40 -18.86
C ALA A 504 1.80 5.19 -18.36
N GLU A 505 1.23 6.03 -19.23
CA GLU A 505 0.05 6.82 -18.95
C GLU A 505 -1.14 6.42 -19.82
N LEU A 506 -2.32 6.56 -19.23
CA LEU A 506 -3.62 6.23 -19.79
C LEU A 506 -4.54 7.46 -19.78
N GLY A 507 -5.27 7.64 -20.87
CA GLY A 507 -6.40 8.56 -20.99
C GLY A 507 -7.73 7.81 -20.97
N TRP A 508 -8.69 8.30 -20.20
CA TRP A 508 -10.02 7.69 -20.06
C TRP A 508 -11.11 8.58 -20.62
N SER A 509 -12.10 7.99 -21.30
CA SER A 509 -13.29 8.72 -21.74
C SER A 509 -14.57 7.87 -21.67
N GLY A 510 -15.69 8.54 -21.47
CA GLY A 510 -16.99 7.90 -21.29
C GLY A 510 -17.15 7.26 -19.91
N GLN A 511 -18.04 6.28 -19.82
CA GLN A 511 -18.42 5.61 -18.57
C GLN A 511 -18.92 4.20 -18.86
N PRO A 512 -18.79 3.25 -17.91
CA PRO A 512 -19.38 1.93 -18.06
C PRO A 512 -20.91 2.02 -18.11
N ASP A 513 -21.55 0.97 -18.63
CA ASP A 513 -22.99 0.80 -18.44
C ASP A 513 -23.31 0.69 -16.93
N THR A 514 -24.51 1.07 -16.49
CA THR A 514 -24.89 0.85 -15.08
C THR A 514 -24.93 -0.65 -14.79
N TRP A 515 -24.30 -1.08 -13.70
CA TRP A 515 -24.20 -2.48 -13.35
C TRP A 515 -25.58 -3.10 -13.09
N ASP A 516 -25.85 -4.19 -13.78
CA ASP A 516 -26.97 -5.10 -13.53
C ASP A 516 -26.39 -6.52 -13.45
N PRO A 517 -26.31 -7.13 -12.25
CA PRO A 517 -25.73 -8.47 -12.11
C PRO A 517 -26.50 -9.54 -12.89
N ALA A 518 -27.79 -9.32 -13.18
CA ALA A 518 -28.58 -10.26 -13.98
C ALA A 518 -28.36 -10.10 -15.49
N ASN A 519 -27.92 -8.92 -15.93
CA ASN A 519 -27.64 -8.63 -17.34
C ASN A 519 -26.52 -7.59 -17.47
N PRO A 520 -25.25 -7.99 -17.22
CA PRO A 520 -24.11 -7.07 -17.30
C PRO A 520 -24.02 -6.37 -18.66
N GLY A 521 -23.75 -5.07 -18.63
CA GLY A 521 -23.57 -4.27 -19.83
C GLY A 521 -22.32 -4.64 -20.64
N GLY A 522 -22.23 -4.10 -21.84
CA GLY A 522 -21.11 -4.34 -22.76
C GLY A 522 -20.03 -3.26 -22.71
N ASN A 523 -20.26 -2.16 -22.00
CA ASN A 523 -19.34 -1.03 -21.84
C ASN A 523 -18.85 -0.42 -23.17
N ALA A 524 -19.71 -0.43 -24.20
CA ALA A 524 -19.36 0.06 -25.53
C ALA A 524 -19.06 1.57 -25.58
N GLY A 525 -19.40 2.32 -24.51
CA GLY A 525 -19.12 3.75 -24.37
C GLY A 525 -17.98 4.09 -23.41
N LEU A 526 -17.25 3.09 -22.87
CA LEU A 526 -16.10 3.29 -22.00
C LEU A 526 -14.81 2.99 -22.77
N HIS A 527 -13.90 3.96 -22.83
CA HIS A 527 -12.69 3.87 -23.64
C HIS A 527 -11.42 4.21 -22.86
N VAL A 528 -10.35 3.48 -23.18
CA VAL A 528 -8.98 3.75 -22.74
C VAL A 528 -8.04 4.01 -23.92
N GLU A 529 -7.16 4.99 -23.78
CA GLU A 529 -6.08 5.30 -24.72
C GLU A 529 -4.73 5.26 -23.99
N VAL A 530 -3.71 4.63 -24.60
CA VAL A 530 -2.34 4.71 -24.09
C VAL A 530 -1.70 6.01 -24.58
N THR A 531 -1.52 6.99 -23.69
CA THR A 531 -1.04 8.33 -24.02
C THR A 531 0.48 8.46 -24.00
N SER A 532 1.17 7.60 -23.26
CA SER A 532 2.64 7.54 -23.26
C SER A 532 3.14 6.12 -22.95
N ARG A 533 4.43 5.89 -23.22
CA ARG A 533 5.13 4.63 -22.97
C ARG A 533 6.50 4.90 -22.36
N ASN A 534 6.98 3.97 -21.56
CA ASN A 534 8.31 4.04 -20.94
C ASN A 534 8.86 2.61 -20.72
N GLN A 535 9.95 2.54 -19.94
CA GLN A 535 10.61 1.30 -19.53
C GLN A 535 10.49 1.08 -18.01
N ASP A 536 9.37 1.44 -17.39
CA ASP A 536 9.17 1.26 -15.95
C ASP A 536 9.35 -0.23 -15.57
N LEU A 537 10.39 -0.51 -14.80
CA LEU A 537 10.85 -1.86 -14.49
C LEU A 537 9.84 -2.62 -13.61
N GLY A 538 9.31 -1.96 -12.59
CA GLY A 538 8.37 -2.60 -11.67
C GLY A 538 7.03 -2.88 -12.35
N VAL A 539 6.54 -1.94 -13.16
CA VAL A 539 5.34 -2.15 -13.99
C VAL A 539 5.55 -3.27 -15.01
N THR A 540 6.75 -3.34 -15.61
CA THR A 540 7.10 -4.39 -16.58
C THR A 540 7.20 -5.76 -15.92
N ALA A 541 7.79 -5.86 -14.72
CA ALA A 541 7.85 -7.10 -13.96
C ALA A 541 6.44 -7.59 -13.58
N ALA A 542 5.57 -6.71 -13.08
CA ALA A 542 4.18 -7.06 -12.79
C ALA A 542 3.39 -7.50 -14.05
N LEU A 543 3.63 -6.84 -15.19
CA LEU A 543 3.06 -7.27 -16.48
C LEU A 543 3.54 -8.68 -16.84
N ALA A 544 4.85 -8.92 -16.78
CA ALA A 544 5.44 -10.21 -17.10
C ALA A 544 4.85 -11.31 -16.20
N ARG A 545 4.75 -11.08 -14.88
CA ARG A 545 4.12 -12.02 -13.94
C ARG A 545 2.64 -12.26 -14.26
N THR A 546 1.89 -11.22 -14.63
CA THR A 546 0.50 -11.37 -15.08
C THR A 546 0.40 -12.32 -16.28
N LEU A 547 1.25 -12.10 -17.29
CA LEU A 547 1.30 -12.93 -18.49
C LEU A 547 1.72 -14.37 -18.18
N MET A 548 2.68 -14.57 -17.26
CA MET A 548 3.12 -15.91 -16.83
C MET A 548 2.00 -16.69 -16.15
N TYR A 549 1.35 -16.15 -15.13
CA TYR A 549 0.28 -16.86 -14.43
C TYR A 549 -0.92 -17.12 -15.34
N TYR A 550 -1.28 -16.18 -16.22
CA TYR A 550 -2.30 -16.39 -17.24
C TYR A 550 -1.91 -17.52 -18.20
N ALA A 551 -0.71 -17.48 -18.79
CA ALA A 551 -0.24 -18.47 -19.74
C ALA A 551 -0.10 -19.87 -19.13
N ALA A 552 0.31 -19.97 -17.86
CA ALA A 552 0.44 -21.23 -17.15
C ALA A 552 -0.91 -21.97 -17.00
N GLU A 553 -2.02 -21.23 -16.86
CA GLU A 553 -3.36 -21.79 -16.75
C GLU A 553 -4.05 -21.94 -18.13
N SER A 554 -3.91 -20.95 -19.01
CA SER A 554 -4.59 -20.94 -20.32
C SER A 554 -3.88 -21.76 -21.41
N GLY A 555 -2.56 -21.95 -21.28
CA GLY A 555 -1.69 -22.49 -22.31
C GLY A 555 -1.35 -21.49 -23.43
N ASP A 556 -1.54 -20.18 -23.20
CA ASP A 556 -1.21 -19.13 -24.17
C ASP A 556 0.31 -18.97 -24.33
N THR A 557 0.82 -19.49 -25.45
CA THR A 557 2.26 -19.47 -25.74
C THR A 557 2.78 -18.10 -26.14
N ASP A 558 1.93 -17.19 -26.66
CA ASP A 558 2.36 -15.85 -27.05
C ASP A 558 2.55 -14.98 -25.80
N ALA A 559 1.66 -15.11 -24.82
CA ALA A 559 1.80 -14.48 -23.50
C ALA A 559 3.05 -15.00 -22.76
N GLN A 560 3.28 -16.32 -22.77
CA GLN A 560 4.50 -16.91 -22.20
C GLN A 560 5.77 -16.35 -22.86
N GLN A 561 5.80 -16.30 -24.19
CA GLN A 561 6.96 -15.79 -24.94
C GLN A 561 7.22 -14.31 -24.63
N MET A 562 6.19 -13.46 -24.66
CA MET A 562 6.35 -12.03 -24.34
C MET A 562 6.85 -11.82 -22.91
N ALA A 563 6.36 -12.61 -21.95
CA ALA A 563 6.84 -12.54 -20.57
C ALA A 563 8.35 -12.84 -20.47
N GLY A 564 8.81 -13.91 -21.13
CA GLY A 564 10.23 -14.26 -21.19
C GLY A 564 11.08 -13.18 -21.87
N ASP A 565 10.61 -12.64 -23.00
CA ASP A 565 11.31 -11.58 -23.72
C ASP A 565 11.45 -10.28 -22.89
N LEU A 566 10.43 -9.94 -22.09
CA LEU A 566 10.48 -8.81 -21.17
C LEU A 566 11.52 -9.03 -20.06
N LEU A 567 11.61 -10.25 -19.51
CA LEU A 567 12.63 -10.59 -18.52
C LEU A 567 14.05 -10.50 -19.12
N GLU A 568 14.28 -11.01 -20.32
CA GLU A 568 15.57 -10.89 -21.01
C GLU A 568 15.94 -9.41 -21.25
N ALA A 569 14.97 -8.60 -21.69
CA ALA A 569 15.21 -7.19 -21.94
C ALA A 569 15.54 -6.42 -20.65
N MET A 570 14.86 -6.69 -19.53
CA MET A 570 15.20 -6.12 -18.24
C MET A 570 16.57 -6.61 -17.76
N TRP A 571 16.85 -7.91 -17.88
CA TRP A 571 18.14 -8.50 -17.49
C TRP A 571 19.32 -7.89 -18.24
N ALA A 572 19.15 -7.36 -19.45
CA ALA A 572 20.22 -6.65 -20.15
C ALA A 572 20.62 -5.29 -19.50
N ASN A 573 19.87 -4.81 -18.50
CA ASN A 573 20.03 -3.50 -17.86
C ASN A 573 20.51 -3.57 -16.39
N GLN A 574 21.23 -4.64 -16.02
CA GLN A 574 21.76 -4.73 -14.66
C GLN A 574 22.89 -3.75 -14.38
N ASP A 575 23.03 -3.41 -13.11
CA ASP A 575 24.19 -2.74 -12.54
C ASP A 575 24.58 -3.39 -11.21
N ASP A 576 25.42 -2.71 -10.42
CA ASP A 576 25.94 -3.21 -9.15
C ASP A 576 24.84 -3.33 -8.06
N LEU A 577 23.78 -2.52 -8.14
CA LEU A 577 22.71 -2.48 -7.14
C LEU A 577 21.51 -3.35 -7.51
N GLY A 578 21.28 -3.60 -8.80
CA GLY A 578 20.16 -4.42 -9.25
C GLY A 578 19.95 -4.32 -10.76
N ILE A 579 18.73 -3.95 -11.16
CA ILE A 579 18.37 -3.60 -12.54
C ILE A 579 17.79 -2.19 -12.54
N SER A 580 18.31 -1.31 -13.38
CA SER A 580 17.83 0.07 -13.49
C SER A 580 17.81 0.54 -14.94
N VAL A 581 16.97 1.52 -15.24
CA VAL A 581 16.98 2.23 -16.52
C VAL A 581 16.97 3.73 -16.25
N GLU A 582 17.37 4.52 -17.25
CA GLU A 582 17.28 5.98 -17.14
C GLU A 582 15.81 6.44 -17.19
N GLU A 583 15.41 7.21 -16.19
CA GLU A 583 14.12 7.89 -16.14
C GLU A 583 14.30 9.40 -15.96
N GLN A 584 13.67 10.18 -16.84
CA GLN A 584 13.67 11.64 -16.74
C GLN A 584 12.52 12.10 -15.84
N ARG A 585 12.82 12.96 -14.87
CA ARG A 585 11.87 13.49 -13.88
C ARG A 585 11.52 14.94 -14.17
N ALA A 586 10.76 15.17 -15.24
CA ALA A 586 10.28 16.52 -15.60
C ALA A 586 9.33 17.12 -14.55
N ASP A 587 8.66 16.26 -13.78
CA ASP A 587 7.86 16.63 -12.63
C ASP A 587 8.68 17.25 -11.49
N TYR A 588 10.01 17.07 -11.44
CA TYR A 588 10.87 17.71 -10.43
C TYR A 588 11.00 19.22 -10.61
N SER A 589 10.39 19.79 -11.65
CA SER A 589 10.15 21.23 -11.72
C SER A 589 9.30 21.73 -10.55
N ARG A 590 8.51 20.84 -9.91
CA ARG A 590 7.63 21.12 -8.77
C ARG A 590 8.31 21.17 -7.39
N PHE A 591 9.62 20.92 -7.29
CA PHE A 591 10.35 21.17 -6.03
C PHE A 591 10.21 22.63 -5.55
N GLY A 592 10.02 23.57 -6.48
CA GLY A 592 9.77 24.98 -6.19
C GLY A 592 8.31 25.36 -5.93
N ASP A 593 7.36 24.42 -6.00
CA ASP A 593 5.93 24.72 -5.87
C ASP A 593 5.58 25.19 -4.46
N GLU A 594 4.64 26.14 -4.37
CA GLU A 594 4.11 26.63 -3.10
C GLU A 594 3.23 25.55 -2.44
N VAL A 595 3.50 25.27 -1.18
CA VAL A 595 2.66 24.43 -0.33
C VAL A 595 1.65 25.33 0.37
N TYR A 596 0.36 25.08 0.18
CA TYR A 596 -0.65 25.90 0.84
C TYR A 596 -0.53 25.83 2.37
N VAL A 597 -0.48 26.99 3.02
CA VAL A 597 -0.57 27.16 4.47
C VAL A 597 -1.61 28.27 4.75
N PRO A 598 -2.61 28.02 5.62
CA PRO A 598 -3.66 29.01 5.90
C PRO A 598 -3.12 30.37 6.35
N GLN A 599 -3.77 31.45 5.93
CA GLN A 599 -3.31 32.80 6.26
C GLN A 599 -3.28 33.02 7.79
N GLY A 600 -2.12 33.39 8.31
CA GLY A 600 -1.90 33.64 9.74
C GLY A 600 -1.58 32.38 10.55
N TRP A 601 -1.61 31.19 9.93
CA TRP A 601 -1.04 29.99 10.51
C TRP A 601 0.49 30.06 10.39
N THR A 602 1.19 29.72 11.48
CA THR A 602 2.66 29.67 11.53
C THR A 602 3.10 28.52 12.42
N GLY A 603 4.12 27.78 11.99
CA GLY A 603 4.71 26.69 12.74
C GLY A 603 6.12 26.35 12.26
N THR A 604 6.71 25.30 12.82
CA THR A 604 8.06 24.87 12.44
C THR A 604 8.16 23.36 12.28
N MET A 605 8.82 22.91 11.21
CA MET A 605 9.30 21.54 11.08
C MET A 605 10.37 21.25 12.16
N PRO A 606 10.70 19.98 12.48
CA PRO A 606 11.66 19.67 13.53
C PRO A 606 13.08 20.23 13.31
N ASN A 607 13.51 20.35 12.06
CA ASN A 607 14.79 20.97 11.68
C ASN A 607 14.80 22.52 11.77
N GLY A 608 13.65 23.14 12.06
CA GLY A 608 13.48 24.59 12.15
C GLY A 608 12.97 25.27 10.88
N ASP A 609 12.68 24.53 9.81
CA ASP A 609 12.05 25.07 8.61
C ASP A 609 10.70 25.71 8.96
N GLN A 610 10.47 26.92 8.47
CA GLN A 610 9.25 27.66 8.77
C GLN A 610 8.10 27.15 7.91
N ILE A 611 7.00 26.84 8.58
CA ILE A 611 5.74 26.51 7.92
C ILE A 611 4.87 27.76 8.03
N GLU A 612 4.80 28.52 6.95
CA GLU A 612 4.04 29.77 6.85
C GLU A 612 3.59 30.01 5.41
N ASN A 613 2.78 31.05 5.18
CA ASN A 613 2.33 31.39 3.83
C ASN A 613 3.54 31.70 2.92
N GLY A 614 3.55 31.12 1.70
CA GLY A 614 4.66 31.19 0.77
C GLY A 614 5.74 30.11 0.97
N ALA A 615 5.56 29.18 1.91
CA ALA A 615 6.39 27.98 1.98
C ALA A 615 6.31 27.16 0.68
N THR A 616 7.40 26.53 0.29
CA THR A 616 7.47 25.65 -0.89
C THR A 616 7.77 24.22 -0.48
N PHE A 617 7.63 23.27 -1.41
CA PHE A 617 8.00 21.88 -1.17
C PHE A 617 9.41 21.75 -0.60
N THR A 618 10.40 22.39 -1.23
CA THR A 618 11.79 22.42 -0.74
C THR A 618 11.93 23.21 0.57
N SER A 619 11.21 24.32 0.77
CA SER A 619 11.41 25.13 1.99
C SER A 619 10.97 24.40 3.26
N LEU A 620 10.06 23.43 3.15
CA LEU A 620 9.64 22.55 4.25
C LEU A 620 10.54 21.32 4.42
N ARG A 621 11.49 21.14 3.51
CA ARG A 621 12.40 19.99 3.41
C ARG A 621 13.80 20.47 3.07
N SER A 622 14.29 21.51 3.75
CA SER A 622 15.53 22.22 3.38
C SER A 622 16.76 21.32 3.37
N TRP A 623 16.68 20.22 4.10
CA TRP A 623 17.67 19.16 4.14
C TRP A 623 17.88 18.46 2.78
N TYR A 624 17.00 18.63 1.79
CA TYR A 624 17.26 18.21 0.42
C TYR A 624 18.47 18.92 -0.20
N ALA A 625 18.80 20.13 0.25
CA ALA A 625 19.96 20.86 -0.24
C ALA A 625 21.30 20.13 0.04
N ASP A 626 21.31 19.20 1.00
CA ASP A 626 22.47 18.36 1.33
C ASP A 626 22.51 17.03 0.56
N ASP A 627 21.47 16.72 -0.22
CA ASP A 627 21.41 15.50 -1.02
C ASP A 627 22.38 15.59 -2.22
N PRO A 628 23.20 14.55 -2.48
CA PRO A 628 24.20 14.58 -3.54
C PRO A 628 23.61 14.80 -4.94
N ASP A 629 22.34 14.42 -5.17
CA ASP A 629 21.67 14.57 -6.45
C ASP A 629 20.81 15.85 -6.54
N TYR A 630 20.65 16.60 -5.45
CA TYR A 630 19.88 17.85 -5.50
C TYR A 630 20.45 18.93 -6.43
N PRO A 631 21.77 19.09 -6.65
CA PRO A 631 22.29 20.12 -7.54
C PRO A 631 21.75 20.07 -8.99
N GLN A 632 21.44 18.89 -9.53
CA GLN A 632 20.81 18.78 -10.86
C GLN A 632 19.33 19.19 -10.83
N VAL A 633 18.63 18.92 -9.74
CA VAL A 633 17.24 19.33 -9.51
C VAL A 633 17.16 20.84 -9.35
N GLU A 634 18.02 21.43 -8.51
CA GLU A 634 18.09 22.87 -8.32
C GLU A 634 18.37 23.62 -9.63
N ALA A 635 19.30 23.12 -10.44
CA ALA A 635 19.57 23.68 -11.77
C ALA A 635 18.32 23.63 -12.68
N TYR A 636 17.55 22.54 -12.64
CA TYR A 636 16.33 22.41 -13.42
C TYR A 636 15.24 23.38 -12.95
N VAL A 637 14.98 23.45 -11.65
CA VAL A 637 13.99 24.35 -11.03
C VAL A 637 14.32 25.82 -11.34
N ASN A 638 15.60 26.18 -11.34
CA ASN A 638 16.05 27.55 -11.67
C ASN A 638 16.04 27.85 -13.19
N GLY A 639 15.69 26.89 -14.05
CA GLY A 639 15.73 27.03 -15.51
C GLY A 639 17.15 27.10 -16.08
N GLU A 640 18.13 26.60 -15.34
CA GLU A 640 19.57 26.60 -15.68
C GLU A 640 20.04 25.26 -16.26
N GLY A 641 19.25 24.19 -16.09
CA GLY A 641 19.52 22.84 -16.57
C GLY A 641 18.33 22.15 -17.25
N PRO A 642 18.55 20.99 -17.93
CA PRO A 642 17.47 20.15 -18.42
C PRO A 642 16.74 19.45 -17.26
N ALA A 643 15.61 18.80 -17.55
CA ALA A 643 14.97 17.91 -16.58
C ALA A 643 15.96 16.81 -16.14
N PRO A 644 16.08 16.56 -14.82
CA PRO A 644 17.07 15.63 -14.28
C PRO A 644 16.71 14.18 -14.66
N THR A 645 17.74 13.34 -14.74
CA THR A 645 17.61 11.94 -15.12
C THR A 645 18.24 11.07 -14.04
N PHE A 646 17.53 10.03 -13.63
CA PHE A 646 17.93 9.11 -12.56
C PHE A 646 17.91 7.67 -13.03
N ARG A 647 18.57 6.80 -12.26
CA ARG A 647 18.47 5.34 -12.35
C ARG A 647 18.11 4.84 -10.96
N TYR A 648 16.82 4.62 -10.72
CA TYR A 648 16.35 4.27 -9.38
C TYR A 648 16.29 2.77 -9.14
N HIS A 649 16.55 2.41 -7.88
CA HIS A 649 16.44 1.07 -7.32
C HIS A 649 15.33 1.07 -6.27
N ARG A 650 14.09 1.28 -6.72
CA ARG A 650 12.89 1.13 -5.86
C ARG A 650 12.81 -0.30 -5.35
N PHE A 651 12.71 -0.48 -4.03
CA PHE A 651 12.73 -1.81 -3.40
C PHE A 651 11.65 -2.73 -3.98
N TRP A 652 10.42 -2.22 -4.10
CA TRP A 652 9.30 -2.99 -4.64
C TRP A 652 9.54 -3.44 -6.09
N ALA A 653 10.15 -2.59 -6.92
CA ALA A 653 10.43 -2.92 -8.31
C ALA A 653 11.49 -4.02 -8.42
N GLN A 654 12.57 -3.93 -7.64
CA GLN A 654 13.62 -4.97 -7.63
C GLN A 654 13.09 -6.29 -7.10
N ALA A 655 12.28 -6.26 -6.04
CA ALA A 655 11.61 -7.44 -5.51
C ALA A 655 10.69 -8.08 -6.55
N ASP A 656 9.89 -7.30 -7.29
CA ASP A 656 8.98 -7.83 -8.31
C ASP A 656 9.73 -8.42 -9.51
N ILE A 657 10.82 -7.80 -9.96
CA ILE A 657 11.70 -8.36 -11.00
C ILE A 657 12.28 -9.69 -10.54
N ALA A 658 12.80 -9.77 -9.30
CA ALA A 658 13.34 -11.00 -8.76
C ALA A 658 12.26 -12.10 -8.72
N MET A 659 11.08 -11.78 -8.19
CA MET A 659 9.95 -12.71 -8.16
C MET A 659 9.53 -13.16 -9.57
N ALA A 660 9.53 -12.26 -10.55
CA ALA A 660 9.21 -12.59 -11.94
C ALA A 660 10.19 -13.61 -12.55
N MET A 661 11.49 -13.48 -12.25
CA MET A 661 12.51 -14.45 -12.68
C MET A 661 12.25 -15.83 -12.07
N ALA A 662 11.95 -15.89 -10.76
CA ALA A 662 11.65 -17.16 -10.11
C ALA A 662 10.30 -17.76 -10.56
N ASP A 663 9.29 -16.92 -10.82
CA ASP A 663 8.00 -17.37 -11.36
C ASP A 663 8.18 -17.99 -12.73
N PHE A 664 8.90 -17.33 -13.65
CA PHE A 664 9.18 -17.90 -14.98
C PHE A 664 9.90 -19.24 -14.87
N GLY A 665 10.98 -19.29 -14.07
CA GLY A 665 11.79 -20.49 -13.91
C GLY A 665 11.07 -21.67 -13.25
N LEU A 666 9.96 -21.43 -12.54
CA LEU A 666 9.21 -22.48 -11.84
C LEU A 666 7.84 -22.78 -12.47
N LEU A 667 7.36 -21.94 -13.39
CA LEU A 667 6.14 -22.18 -14.15
C LEU A 667 6.42 -22.80 -15.52
N PHE A 668 7.61 -22.56 -16.09
CA PHE A 668 7.96 -22.94 -17.44
C PHE A 668 9.36 -23.57 -17.55
N ASP A 669 9.51 -24.46 -18.53
CA ASP A 669 10.72 -25.21 -18.88
C ASP A 669 11.62 -24.50 -19.90
#